data_AF-A0A1D8U0I6-F1
#
_entry.id   AF-A0A1D8U0I6-F1
#
_cell.length_a   1.000
_cell.length_b   1.000
_cell.length_c   1.000
_cell.angle_alpha   90.00
_cell.angle_beta   90.00
_cell.angle_gamma   90.00
#
_symmetry.space_group_name_H-M   'P 1'
#
loop_
_entity.id
_entity.type
_entity.pdbx_description
1 polymer ?
#
loop_
_entity_poly.entity_id
_entity_poly.type
_entity_poly.pdbx_seq_one_letter_code
_entity_poly.pdbx_strand_id
1 'polypeptide(L)'
;MATRVTPKTRIDTTKVWTDISKLAITLLLVILFPVSVATANRRVGAIEPLILNSFKELLNKLPPAAEDTPVLVQGLSQTTQENILVLKGKKLLEELPPIADNTLEVEFFSVPPQVIRQGVQVYLNGQQIKLPWQQWLVGTSVRTGISDVGAMQTLGIEMLNSKDYTKQPIRWFSKPRSTSVVFPSQVSGAYRYLDITDFAKTAGWQLQVQGDKLYISSMPARVKTIRQGRQPWGNRIVLDLDRATFWQVNERPTEAVITVAASADPSLVKGFNALEAAKLQELEDVAPISVGAPMDKPVIRLESHQNQTRLRIDFPKGKRLRVFTLPNPFRLVIDLRPDAMVKKDILWAPGIQWRQQLISLKDTSFPVVWLEVDPKSNHLRLRPIGSNATTQVGTAPLIKAAQWWQASAAINAGFFNRNNQLPLGAIRRDSRWLSGPILNRGAIAWNDRGHVKLGRLSLSETLVTSNRKRLPVLFVNSGYVKAGIARYTRAFGPTYTPLIDHEIIVVVQNNLVTDLLPGGIAGQQAFRIPPNGYLVTLRANSTAVNDLSIGTQVRIEGSTFPADFNGYPHILGGGPLLLQDQKIVLDGKSEQFSDAFIQQSAPRSAIGSTANGTLIIAAFHHSHTRHGPTLRETAQLMQKLGAINALNLDGGSSTGLYLGGQLLDRSPYTAAPVNNGLGIFFTPVP
;
A
#
# COMPACT_ATOMS: atom_id res chain seq x y z
N MET A 1 -30.88 81.90 -2.76
CA MET A 1 -31.37 80.76 -1.95
C MET A 1 -30.70 79.51 -2.54
N ALA A 2 -29.85 78.72 -1.87
CA ALA A 2 -30.02 77.97 -0.61
C ALA A 2 -31.05 76.82 -0.77
N THR A 3 -30.83 75.53 -0.44
CA THR A 3 -29.68 74.74 0.12
C THR A 3 -29.95 73.21 -0.12
N ARG A 4 -29.15 72.17 0.23
CA ARG A 4 -27.93 71.96 1.05
C ARG A 4 -27.12 70.68 0.63
N VAL A 5 -25.83 70.83 0.31
CA VAL A 5 -24.64 70.00 0.67
C VAL A 5 -24.77 68.47 0.97
N THR A 6 -24.47 67.60 -0.03
CA THR A 6 -23.53 66.41 -0.08
C THR A 6 -23.44 65.30 1.04
N PRO A 7 -22.67 64.16 0.88
CA PRO A 7 -22.56 63.16 -0.21
C PRO A 7 -22.34 61.66 0.26
N LYS A 8 -22.36 60.65 -0.67
CA LYS A 8 -21.24 59.67 -0.91
C LYS A 8 -21.53 58.47 -1.86
N THR A 9 -20.83 58.45 -3.00
CA THR A 9 -20.11 57.34 -3.69
C THR A 9 -20.56 55.86 -3.63
N ARG A 10 -20.79 55.23 -4.81
CA ARG A 10 -20.14 53.95 -5.27
C ARG A 10 -20.63 53.48 -6.67
N ILE A 11 -19.69 53.05 -7.55
CA ILE A 11 -19.75 51.85 -8.47
C ILE A 11 -20.81 51.90 -9.64
N ASP A 12 -20.63 51.38 -10.88
CA ASP A 12 -19.62 50.49 -11.52
C ASP A 12 -19.38 50.73 -13.05
N THR A 13 -18.41 49.98 -13.61
CA THR A 13 -18.22 49.47 -14.99
C THR A 13 -18.48 50.32 -16.25
N THR A 14 -17.47 50.35 -17.13
CA THR A 14 -17.47 49.55 -18.38
C THR A 14 -16.03 49.35 -18.92
N LYS A 15 -15.82 48.36 -19.81
CA LYS A 15 -14.50 48.00 -20.38
C LYS A 15 -14.40 48.34 -21.87
N VAL A 16 -13.18 48.62 -22.33
CA VAL A 16 -12.72 48.43 -23.72
C VAL A 16 -11.36 47.72 -23.67
N TRP A 17 -11.04 46.88 -24.66
CA TRP A 17 -9.79 46.10 -24.75
C TRP A 17 -8.89 46.61 -25.90
N THR A 18 -7.57 46.40 -25.75
CA THR A 18 -6.59 46.40 -26.84
C THR A 18 -5.48 45.39 -26.55
N ASP A 19 -5.13 44.55 -27.52
CA ASP A 19 -4.14 43.47 -27.34
C ASP A 19 -2.70 43.89 -27.64
N ILE A 20 -1.76 43.30 -26.89
CA ILE A 20 -0.33 43.24 -27.22
C ILE A 20 0.12 41.78 -27.07
N SER A 21 0.80 41.23 -28.08
CA SER A 21 0.95 39.77 -28.22
C SER A 21 1.97 39.17 -27.24
N LYS A 22 1.65 37.98 -26.71
CA LYS A 22 2.41 37.30 -25.64
C LYS A 22 3.86 36.94 -26.02
N LEU A 23 4.18 36.85 -27.32
CA LEU A 23 5.46 36.33 -27.80
C LEU A 23 6.66 37.21 -27.40
N ALA A 24 6.47 38.53 -27.29
CA ALA A 24 7.54 39.47 -26.92
C ALA A 24 7.99 39.33 -25.45
N ILE A 25 7.08 38.89 -24.55
CA ILE A 25 7.37 38.72 -23.13
C ILE A 25 8.10 37.39 -22.87
N THR A 26 7.75 36.33 -23.62
CA THR A 26 8.33 35.00 -23.42
C THR A 26 9.83 34.96 -23.76
N LEU A 27 10.30 35.70 -24.77
CA LEU A 27 11.71 35.71 -25.15
C LEU A 27 12.62 36.43 -24.13
N LEU A 28 12.11 37.42 -23.41
CA LEU A 28 12.93 38.22 -22.47
C LEU A 28 13.23 37.48 -21.15
N LEU A 29 12.38 36.53 -20.76
CA LEU A 29 12.51 35.80 -19.49
C LEU A 29 13.46 34.60 -19.52
N VAL A 30 13.95 34.19 -20.68
CA VAL A 30 14.85 33.02 -20.83
C VAL A 30 16.34 33.39 -20.67
N ILE A 31 16.69 34.67 -20.78
CA ILE A 31 18.10 35.12 -20.90
C ILE A 31 18.69 35.66 -19.57
N LEU A 32 17.87 36.04 -18.58
CA LEU A 32 18.32 36.90 -17.47
C LEU A 32 18.37 36.31 -16.04
N PHE A 33 17.90 35.07 -15.79
CA PHE A 33 17.96 34.49 -14.43
C PHE A 33 18.29 32.98 -14.37
N PRO A 34 19.58 32.63 -14.25
CA PRO A 34 20.01 31.37 -13.64
C PRO A 34 20.10 31.48 -12.10
N VAL A 35 20.06 30.32 -11.43
CA VAL A 35 20.36 30.09 -9.98
C VAL A 35 19.27 30.47 -8.95
N SER A 36 19.10 29.57 -7.98
CA SER A 36 18.14 29.65 -6.87
C SER A 36 18.73 30.30 -5.60
N VAL A 37 17.89 30.94 -4.78
CA VAL A 37 18.20 31.27 -3.38
C VAL A 37 17.02 30.86 -2.49
N ALA A 38 17.32 30.36 -1.28
CA ALA A 38 16.32 30.02 -0.27
C ALA A 38 16.61 30.74 1.04
N THR A 39 15.59 31.35 1.65
CA THR A 39 15.65 31.92 3.00
C THR A 39 14.39 31.55 3.77
N ALA A 40 14.54 31.18 5.05
CA ALA A 40 13.45 30.82 5.93
C ALA A 40 13.32 31.83 7.07
N ASN A 41 12.10 32.10 7.54
CA ASN A 41 11.92 32.74 8.85
C ASN A 41 10.61 32.31 9.54
N ARG A 42 10.52 32.52 10.85
CA ARG A 42 9.42 32.07 11.72
C ARG A 42 8.49 33.22 12.11
N ARG A 43 7.18 33.04 11.94
CA ARG A 43 6.14 33.36 12.95
C ARG A 43 4.80 32.72 12.55
N VAL A 44 3.87 32.67 13.49
CA VAL A 44 2.52 32.09 13.31
C VAL A 44 1.49 33.23 13.29
N GLY A 45 0.65 33.23 12.26
CA GLY A 45 -0.43 34.19 12.00
C GLY A 45 -1.29 33.68 10.84
N ALA A 46 -2.52 34.17 10.67
CA ALA A 46 -3.48 33.58 9.75
C ALA A 46 -3.42 34.17 8.32
N ILE A 47 -3.39 33.25 7.35
CA ILE A 47 -4.02 33.27 6.00
C ILE A 47 -4.42 34.65 5.43
N GLU A 48 -3.68 35.14 4.42
CA GLU A 48 -4.14 35.29 3.02
C GLU A 48 -2.97 35.74 2.10
N PRO A 49 -2.97 35.40 0.78
CA PRO A 49 -1.83 35.64 -0.11
C PRO A 49 -1.88 37.02 -0.80
N LEU A 50 -1.08 37.98 -0.30
CA LEU A 50 -0.98 39.33 -0.85
C LEU A 50 0.41 39.57 -1.50
N ILE A 51 0.54 39.24 -2.80
CA ILE A 51 1.73 39.56 -3.61
C ILE A 51 1.33 40.43 -4.81
N LEU A 52 1.05 41.71 -4.55
CA LEU A 52 1.40 42.82 -5.45
C LEU A 52 1.21 44.16 -4.70
N ASN A 53 2.31 44.83 -4.33
CA ASN A 53 2.30 46.27 -4.02
C ASN A 53 3.69 46.92 -3.90
N SER A 54 4.77 46.17 -3.65
CA SER A 54 6.12 46.72 -3.45
C SER A 54 6.87 47.17 -4.72
N PHE A 55 6.37 46.84 -5.91
CA PHE A 55 7.03 47.20 -7.19
C PHE A 55 6.53 48.52 -7.82
N LYS A 56 5.50 49.16 -7.25
CA LYS A 56 4.85 50.33 -7.87
C LYS A 56 5.50 51.67 -7.52
N GLU A 57 6.24 51.75 -6.41
CA GLU A 57 6.91 53.00 -5.98
C GLU A 57 8.31 53.20 -6.59
N LEU A 58 8.95 52.14 -7.10
CA LEU A 58 10.31 52.24 -7.65
C LEU A 58 10.35 52.74 -9.11
N LEU A 59 9.27 52.53 -9.87
CA LEU A 59 9.18 52.94 -11.29
C LEU A 59 8.91 54.44 -11.47
N ASN A 60 8.32 55.11 -10.47
CA ASN A 60 7.97 56.54 -10.54
C ASN A 60 9.15 57.48 -10.18
N LYS A 61 10.41 57.02 -10.32
CA LYS A 61 11.62 57.78 -9.96
C LYS A 61 12.69 57.87 -11.06
N LEU A 62 12.39 57.40 -12.28
CA LEU A 62 13.30 57.52 -13.42
C LEU A 62 12.89 58.70 -14.32
N PRO A 63 13.82 59.62 -14.66
CA PRO A 63 13.55 60.71 -15.61
C PRO A 63 13.49 60.19 -17.06
N PRO A 64 12.85 60.93 -17.98
CA PRO A 64 12.83 60.57 -19.39
C PRO A 64 14.22 60.74 -20.04
N ALA A 65 14.56 59.82 -20.96
CA ALA A 65 15.68 60.00 -21.87
C ALA A 65 15.22 60.78 -23.12
N ALA A 66 16.09 61.64 -23.65
CA ALA A 66 15.82 62.45 -24.84
C ALA A 66 16.17 61.72 -26.14
N GLU A 67 15.76 62.30 -27.27
CA GLU A 67 16.05 61.83 -28.62
C GLU A 67 17.51 62.11 -29.04
N ASP A 68 17.95 61.41 -30.09
CA ASP A 68 19.18 61.61 -30.88
C ASP A 68 20.56 61.66 -30.17
N THR A 69 21.28 60.53 -30.24
CA THR A 69 22.74 60.55 -30.49
C THR A 69 23.21 59.24 -31.19
N PRO A 70 24.21 59.26 -32.10
CA PRO A 70 24.53 58.09 -32.94
C PRO A 70 25.31 56.96 -32.24
N VAL A 71 25.24 55.77 -32.84
CA VAL A 71 25.93 54.56 -32.39
C VAL A 71 27.43 54.60 -32.70
N LEU A 72 28.28 54.17 -31.77
CA LEU A 72 29.66 53.78 -32.05
C LEU A 72 29.84 52.26 -31.84
N VAL A 73 30.03 51.50 -32.92
CA VAL A 73 30.23 50.04 -32.86
C VAL A 73 31.72 49.69 -32.80
N GLN A 74 32.25 49.47 -31.60
CA GLN A 74 33.51 48.74 -31.39
C GLN A 74 33.37 47.82 -30.17
N GLY A 75 33.70 46.53 -30.33
CA GLY A 75 33.68 45.55 -29.22
C GLY A 75 32.71 44.36 -29.35
N LEU A 76 32.03 44.15 -30.49
CA LEU A 76 31.20 42.97 -30.73
C LEU A 76 31.98 41.85 -31.46
N SER A 77 31.66 40.59 -31.18
CA SER A 77 32.24 39.42 -31.86
C SER A 77 31.50 39.08 -33.15
N GLN A 78 32.15 38.30 -34.04
CA GLN A 78 31.65 37.97 -35.38
C GLN A 78 30.25 37.31 -35.37
N THR A 79 29.91 36.55 -34.33
CA THR A 79 28.65 35.80 -34.21
C THR A 79 27.40 36.68 -34.19
N THR A 80 27.53 38.00 -33.98
CA THR A 80 26.39 38.95 -33.99
C THR A 80 26.10 39.53 -35.38
N GLN A 81 26.99 39.37 -36.37
CA GLN A 81 26.81 39.97 -37.71
C GLN A 81 25.96 39.11 -38.67
N GLU A 82 25.97 37.77 -38.53
CA GLU A 82 25.35 36.87 -39.52
C GLU A 82 23.81 36.84 -39.46
N ASN A 83 23.19 37.18 -38.32
CA ASN A 83 21.73 37.09 -38.11
C ASN A 83 20.94 38.38 -38.42
N ILE A 84 21.54 39.37 -39.09
CA ILE A 84 20.90 40.66 -39.42
C ILE A 84 20.52 40.75 -40.91
N LEU A 85 21.05 39.86 -41.75
CA LEU A 85 20.61 39.64 -43.13
C LEU A 85 19.59 38.48 -43.16
N VAL A 86 18.63 38.54 -44.09
CA VAL A 86 17.44 37.63 -44.18
C VAL A 86 16.44 37.90 -43.03
N LEU A 87 15.23 38.44 -43.24
CA LEU A 87 14.50 38.76 -44.48
C LEU A 87 13.56 39.97 -44.29
N LYS A 88 13.44 40.83 -45.30
CA LYS A 88 12.36 41.83 -45.38
C LYS A 88 11.11 41.18 -46.00
N GLY A 89 9.95 41.32 -45.36
CA GLY A 89 8.66 40.91 -45.93
C GLY A 89 7.49 41.40 -45.08
N LYS A 90 6.45 41.98 -45.71
CA LYS A 90 5.24 42.48 -45.04
C LYS A 90 4.02 42.07 -45.86
N LYS A 91 2.86 41.86 -45.19
CA LYS A 91 1.60 41.28 -45.68
C LYS A 91 1.61 39.76 -45.95
N LEU A 92 1.10 39.01 -44.98
CA LEU A 92 0.26 37.80 -45.16
C LEU A 92 -0.27 37.38 -43.77
N LEU A 93 -1.30 38.07 -43.28
CA LEU A 93 -1.86 37.83 -41.94
C LEU A 93 -3.35 38.24 -41.82
N GLU A 94 -4.06 38.29 -42.95
CA GLU A 94 -5.50 38.62 -43.03
C GLU A 94 -6.33 37.46 -43.63
N GLU A 95 -5.70 36.32 -43.93
CA GLU A 95 -6.31 35.14 -44.59
C GLU A 95 -6.24 33.87 -43.70
N LEU A 96 -6.48 34.00 -42.39
CA LEU A 96 -6.66 32.86 -41.48
C LEU A 96 -8.00 32.97 -40.74
N PRO A 97 -8.86 31.93 -40.77
CA PRO A 97 -10.14 31.94 -40.08
C PRO A 97 -9.95 31.89 -38.56
N PRO A 98 -10.87 32.48 -37.77
CA PRO A 98 -10.77 32.47 -36.31
C PRO A 98 -10.89 31.04 -35.76
N ILE A 99 -9.87 30.59 -35.04
CA ILE A 99 -9.89 29.34 -34.30
C ILE A 99 -10.77 29.53 -33.05
N ALA A 100 -11.66 28.56 -32.78
CA ALA A 100 -12.57 28.62 -31.64
C ALA A 100 -11.83 28.59 -30.29
N ASP A 101 -12.46 29.18 -29.26
CA ASP A 101 -11.89 29.41 -27.93
C ASP A 101 -11.78 28.11 -27.10
N ASN A 102 -10.82 27.26 -27.47
CA ASN A 102 -10.48 26.04 -26.75
C ASN A 102 -9.48 26.36 -25.63
N THR A 103 -9.90 26.15 -24.39
CA THR A 103 -9.05 26.30 -23.20
C THR A 103 -7.85 25.36 -23.24
N LEU A 104 -6.66 25.91 -23.51
CA LEU A 104 -5.39 25.19 -23.37
C LEU A 104 -5.06 25.01 -21.88
N GLU A 105 -5.39 23.85 -21.32
CA GLU A 105 -4.81 23.39 -20.06
C GLU A 105 -3.31 23.16 -20.24
N VAL A 106 -2.50 24.11 -19.78
CA VAL A 106 -1.03 23.99 -19.78
C VAL A 106 -0.62 23.09 -18.61
N GLU A 107 -0.56 21.77 -18.86
CA GLU A 107 0.09 20.84 -17.94
C GLU A 107 1.57 21.22 -17.79
N PHE A 108 1.94 21.74 -16.62
CA PHE A 108 3.33 21.84 -16.22
C PHE A 108 3.88 20.43 -15.97
N PHE A 109 4.46 19.81 -16.99
CA PHE A 109 5.17 18.54 -16.86
C PHE A 109 6.30 18.64 -15.83
N SER A 110 6.03 18.25 -14.60
CA SER A 110 7.05 18.04 -13.59
C SER A 110 7.92 16.87 -14.03
N VAL A 111 9.09 17.17 -14.62
CA VAL A 111 10.07 16.15 -15.00
C VAL A 111 10.33 15.24 -13.79
N PRO A 112 10.08 13.92 -13.89
CA PRO A 112 10.17 13.04 -12.73
C PRO A 112 11.60 13.10 -12.17
N PRO A 113 11.76 13.27 -10.84
CA PRO A 113 13.04 13.62 -10.23
C PRO A 113 14.10 12.55 -10.53
N GLN A 114 15.16 12.95 -11.24
CA GLN A 114 16.17 12.05 -11.78
C GLN A 114 16.82 11.23 -10.65
N VAL A 115 16.57 9.92 -10.67
CA VAL A 115 17.14 8.97 -9.71
C VAL A 115 18.61 8.77 -10.02
N ILE A 116 19.47 9.00 -9.02
CA ILE A 116 20.93 8.86 -9.18
C ILE A 116 21.49 7.64 -8.41
N ARG A 117 20.86 7.24 -7.30
CA ARG A 117 21.20 6.04 -6.52
C ARG A 117 19.95 5.52 -5.80
N GLN A 118 19.94 4.23 -5.50
CA GLN A 118 18.90 3.60 -4.69
C GLN A 118 19.43 2.33 -4.02
N GLY A 119 18.74 1.87 -2.97
CA GLY A 119 19.08 0.63 -2.29
C GLY A 119 18.01 0.19 -1.30
N VAL A 120 18.25 -0.94 -0.63
CA VAL A 120 17.33 -1.51 0.38
C VAL A 120 17.99 -1.75 1.73
N GLN A 121 19.25 -1.38 1.88
CA GLN A 121 20.03 -1.52 3.10
C GLN A 121 20.28 -0.14 3.72
N VAL A 122 19.84 0.04 4.96
CA VAL A 122 20.17 1.23 5.76
C VAL A 122 20.93 0.78 7.02
N TYR A 123 21.97 1.51 7.39
CA TYR A 123 22.74 1.30 8.62
C TYR A 123 22.42 2.44 9.60
N LEU A 124 21.53 2.17 10.55
CA LEU A 124 21.02 3.12 11.53
C LEU A 124 21.84 3.02 12.82
N ASN A 125 22.70 4.01 13.09
CA ASN A 125 23.71 3.95 14.17
C ASN A 125 24.53 2.64 14.15
N GLY A 126 24.89 2.16 12.94
CA GLY A 126 25.61 0.91 12.72
C GLY A 126 24.74 -0.35 12.65
N GLN A 127 23.49 -0.33 13.13
CA GLN A 127 22.58 -1.46 12.98
C GLN A 127 22.01 -1.51 11.55
N GLN A 128 22.25 -2.62 10.84
CA GLN A 128 21.64 -2.87 9.55
C GLN A 128 20.12 -3.12 9.66
N ILE A 129 19.34 -2.45 8.82
CA ILE A 129 17.88 -2.64 8.65
C ILE A 129 17.54 -2.74 7.16
N LYS A 130 16.47 -3.47 6.83
CA LYS A 130 15.90 -3.46 5.46
C LYS A 130 14.93 -2.28 5.33
N LEU A 131 15.40 -1.21 4.70
CA LEU A 131 14.64 0.01 4.45
C LEU A 131 14.97 0.51 3.03
N PRO A 132 14.01 0.49 2.09
CA PRO A 132 14.20 1.09 0.77
C PRO A 132 14.54 2.57 0.89
N TRP A 133 15.59 2.99 0.19
CA TRP A 133 16.07 4.37 0.14
C TRP A 133 16.42 4.76 -1.30
N GLN A 134 16.35 6.07 -1.60
CA GLN A 134 16.60 6.63 -2.92
C GLN A 134 17.31 7.99 -2.79
N GLN A 135 18.22 8.29 -3.71
CA GLN A 135 18.73 9.63 -3.96
C GLN A 135 18.31 10.12 -5.35
N TRP A 136 17.95 11.40 -5.43
CA TRP A 136 17.57 12.06 -6.67
C TRP A 136 18.10 13.51 -6.70
N LEU A 137 18.11 14.11 -7.89
CA LEU A 137 18.48 15.51 -8.07
C LEU A 137 17.26 16.44 -8.03
N VAL A 138 17.45 17.62 -7.44
CA VAL A 138 16.58 18.79 -7.57
C VAL A 138 17.50 19.97 -7.90
N GLY A 139 17.56 20.34 -9.19
CA GLY A 139 18.68 21.13 -9.70
C GLY A 139 20.00 20.41 -9.44
N THR A 140 21.00 21.11 -8.91
CA THR A 140 22.28 20.54 -8.47
C THR A 140 22.24 19.87 -7.09
N SER A 141 21.13 20.00 -6.35
CA SER A 141 21.04 19.47 -4.98
C SER A 141 20.64 17.99 -4.96
N VAL A 142 21.51 17.15 -4.38
CA VAL A 142 21.17 15.76 -4.05
C VAL A 142 20.19 15.73 -2.88
N ARG A 143 19.02 15.14 -3.11
CA ARG A 143 18.02 14.81 -2.10
C ARG A 143 18.12 13.33 -1.73
N THR A 144 17.91 13.00 -0.47
CA THR A 144 17.93 11.62 0.07
C THR A 144 16.60 11.33 0.75
N GLY A 145 15.95 10.24 0.36
CA GLY A 145 14.70 9.80 0.97
C GLY A 145 14.64 8.31 1.28
N ILE A 146 13.74 7.97 2.20
CA ILE A 146 13.53 6.62 2.75
C ILE A 146 12.04 6.25 2.68
N SER A 147 11.69 4.97 2.53
CA SER A 147 10.27 4.60 2.36
C SER A 147 9.44 4.87 3.62
N ASP A 148 8.23 5.39 3.45
CA ASP A 148 7.47 6.03 4.53
C ASP A 148 6.98 5.06 5.62
N VAL A 149 6.32 3.96 5.22
CA VAL A 149 5.88 2.90 6.15
C VAL A 149 7.10 2.23 6.82
N GLY A 150 8.19 2.06 6.08
CA GLY A 150 9.46 1.53 6.61
C GLY A 150 10.07 2.45 7.66
N ALA A 151 10.14 3.75 7.41
CA ALA A 151 10.66 4.75 8.34
C ALA A 151 9.81 4.85 9.62
N MET A 152 8.49 4.73 9.50
CA MET A 152 7.60 4.67 10.67
C MET A 152 7.90 3.47 11.57
N GLN A 153 8.19 2.30 11.00
CA GLN A 153 8.48 1.08 11.76
C GLN A 153 9.92 1.01 12.29
N THR A 154 10.88 1.71 11.66
CA THR A 154 12.33 1.52 11.94
C THR A 154 13.07 2.73 12.52
N LEU A 155 12.56 3.96 12.37
CA LEU A 155 13.15 5.19 12.94
C LEU A 155 12.29 5.79 14.08
N GLY A 156 11.10 5.26 14.33
CA GLY A 156 10.17 5.76 15.34
C GLY A 156 9.41 7.02 14.91
N ILE A 157 9.26 7.23 13.60
CA ILE A 157 8.66 8.42 13.00
C ILE A 157 7.14 8.23 12.89
N GLU A 158 6.36 8.93 13.71
CA GLU A 158 4.90 8.81 13.67
C GLU A 158 4.31 9.64 12.52
N MET A 159 3.92 8.98 11.44
CA MET A 159 3.17 9.63 10.36
C MET A 159 1.79 10.09 10.85
N LEU A 160 1.51 11.39 10.70
CA LEU A 160 0.22 12.01 10.96
C LEU A 160 -0.65 12.00 9.69
N ASN A 161 -1.90 12.43 9.79
CA ASN A 161 -2.81 12.50 8.65
C ASN A 161 -2.31 13.46 7.57
N SER A 162 -2.55 13.13 6.29
CA SER A 162 -2.28 14.01 5.15
C SER A 162 -3.36 13.84 4.09
N LYS A 163 -3.77 14.96 3.46
CA LYS A 163 -4.60 14.98 2.25
C LYS A 163 -3.79 15.25 0.97
N ASP A 164 -2.48 15.39 1.11
CA ASP A 164 -1.55 15.75 0.04
C ASP A 164 -0.44 14.69 0.00
N TYR A 165 -0.41 13.88 -1.06
CA TYR A 165 0.56 12.79 -1.16
C TYR A 165 2.01 13.30 -1.32
N THR A 166 2.19 14.57 -1.73
CA THR A 166 3.50 15.23 -1.86
C THR A 166 4.09 15.68 -0.51
N LYS A 167 3.32 15.59 0.58
CA LYS A 167 3.69 16.05 1.92
C LYS A 167 3.29 15.04 2.99
N GLN A 168 4.22 14.72 3.88
CA GLN A 168 3.96 13.88 5.04
C GLN A 168 4.26 14.63 6.34
N PRO A 169 3.23 15.12 7.06
CA PRO A 169 3.40 15.62 8.41
C PRO A 169 3.76 14.47 9.37
N ILE A 170 4.75 14.68 10.24
CA ILE A 170 5.25 13.67 11.18
C ILE A 170 5.38 14.22 12.61
N ARG A 171 5.31 13.30 13.58
CA ARG A 171 5.75 13.51 14.96
C ARG A 171 7.00 12.68 15.25
N TRP A 172 8.08 13.36 15.59
CA TRP A 172 9.31 12.77 16.12
C TRP A 172 9.91 13.79 17.09
N PHE A 173 9.68 13.58 18.40
CA PHE A 173 10.03 14.50 19.48
C PHE A 173 9.57 15.95 19.27
N SER A 174 8.36 16.14 18.70
CA SER A 174 7.80 17.44 18.32
C SER A 174 6.39 17.66 18.89
N LYS A 175 5.95 18.93 19.01
CA LYS A 175 4.62 19.29 19.55
C LYS A 175 3.52 19.17 18.47
N PRO A 176 2.46 18.35 18.66
CA PRO A 176 1.47 18.05 17.62
C PRO A 176 0.70 19.23 17.01
N ARG A 177 0.54 20.35 17.75
CA ARG A 177 -0.29 21.50 17.33
C ARG A 177 0.51 22.78 17.02
N SER A 178 1.84 22.75 17.11
CA SER A 178 2.65 23.97 16.96
C SER A 178 3.99 23.78 16.25
N THR A 179 4.48 22.55 16.09
CA THR A 179 5.77 22.25 15.44
C THR A 179 5.73 20.89 14.73
N SER A 180 4.63 20.57 14.03
CA SER A 180 4.59 19.38 13.18
C SER A 180 5.60 19.55 12.03
N VAL A 181 6.56 18.64 11.94
CA VAL A 181 7.54 18.63 10.85
C VAL A 181 6.86 18.02 9.63
N VAL A 182 7.08 18.58 8.44
CA VAL A 182 6.50 18.06 7.20
C VAL A 182 7.65 17.69 6.26
N PHE A 183 7.74 16.40 5.93
CA PHE A 183 8.67 15.93 4.90
C PHE A 183 8.01 16.07 3.53
N PRO A 184 8.70 16.60 2.51
CA PRO A 184 8.33 16.36 1.12
C PRO A 184 8.31 14.85 0.85
N SER A 185 7.42 14.39 -0.03
CA SER A 185 7.34 12.97 -0.38
C SER A 185 7.00 12.73 -1.84
N GLN A 186 7.53 11.64 -2.40
CA GLN A 186 7.32 11.27 -3.80
C GLN A 186 7.13 9.76 -3.95
N VAL A 187 6.36 9.36 -4.96
CA VAL A 187 6.14 7.95 -5.31
C VAL A 187 7.16 7.55 -6.38
N SER A 188 7.78 6.38 -6.22
CA SER A 188 8.75 5.82 -7.16
C SER A 188 8.65 4.29 -7.08
N GLY A 189 8.12 3.67 -8.14
CA GLY A 189 7.84 2.23 -8.22
C GLY A 189 6.93 1.72 -7.09
N ALA A 190 7.41 0.71 -6.37
CA ALA A 190 6.70 0.07 -5.26
C ALA A 190 6.61 0.92 -3.98
N TYR A 191 7.23 2.10 -3.94
CA TYR A 191 7.47 2.84 -2.69
C TYR A 191 7.09 4.32 -2.77
N ARG A 192 6.73 4.87 -1.63
CA ARG A 192 6.66 6.32 -1.39
C ARG A 192 7.82 6.71 -0.48
N TYR A 193 8.69 7.58 -0.96
CA TYR A 193 9.87 8.06 -0.24
C TYR A 193 9.56 9.38 0.44
N LEU A 194 9.98 9.49 1.71
CA LEU A 194 10.00 10.75 2.44
C LEU A 194 11.40 11.37 2.31
N ASP A 195 11.47 12.63 1.86
CA ASP A 195 12.71 13.40 1.80
C ASP A 195 13.13 13.83 3.20
N ILE A 196 14.28 13.31 3.66
CA ILE A 196 14.83 13.59 4.98
C ILE A 196 16.00 14.59 4.93
N THR A 197 16.36 15.10 3.75
CA THR A 197 17.64 15.80 3.49
C THR A 197 17.87 17.00 4.41
N ASP A 198 16.88 17.88 4.56
CA ASP A 198 17.03 19.08 5.39
C ASP A 198 16.65 18.82 6.84
N PHE A 199 15.74 17.87 7.09
CA PHE A 199 15.44 17.46 8.46
C PHE A 199 16.65 16.84 9.15
N ALA A 200 17.39 15.96 8.47
CA ALA A 200 18.62 15.34 8.97
C ALA A 200 19.61 16.39 9.48
N LYS A 201 19.85 17.46 8.71
CA LYS A 201 20.68 18.60 9.12
C LYS A 201 20.17 19.23 10.42
N THR A 202 18.86 19.54 10.50
CA THR A 202 18.25 20.16 11.69
C THR A 202 18.16 19.24 12.91
N ALA A 203 18.14 17.92 12.70
CA ALA A 203 18.05 16.90 13.73
C ALA A 203 19.42 16.39 14.22
N GLY A 204 20.52 16.89 13.65
CA GLY A 204 21.88 16.43 13.95
C GLY A 204 22.14 15.00 13.49
N TRP A 205 21.54 14.58 12.38
CA TRP A 205 21.81 13.30 11.72
C TRP A 205 22.86 13.49 10.62
N GLN A 206 23.79 12.55 10.47
CA GLN A 206 24.69 12.48 9.33
C GLN A 206 24.18 11.43 8.34
N LEU A 207 24.17 11.77 7.05
CA LEU A 207 23.79 10.88 5.96
C LEU A 207 25.03 10.61 5.11
N GLN A 208 25.39 9.34 4.91
CA GLN A 208 26.48 8.90 4.03
C GLN A 208 26.01 7.75 3.15
N VAL A 209 26.51 7.64 1.93
CA VAL A 209 26.09 6.60 0.97
C VAL A 209 27.31 5.90 0.38
N GLN A 210 27.28 4.57 0.39
CA GLN A 210 28.33 3.71 -0.15
C GLN A 210 27.67 2.56 -0.94
N GLY A 211 27.69 2.64 -2.27
CA GLY A 211 27.00 1.66 -3.13
C GLY A 211 25.48 1.66 -2.90
N ASP A 212 24.91 0.48 -2.59
CA ASP A 212 23.49 0.25 -2.28
C ASP A 212 23.11 0.54 -0.81
N LYS A 213 24.05 1.08 -0.02
CA LYS A 213 23.91 1.29 1.43
C LYS A 213 23.83 2.77 1.78
N LEU A 214 22.82 3.14 2.56
CA LEU A 214 22.68 4.44 3.19
C LEU A 214 22.97 4.31 4.70
N TYR A 215 23.93 5.06 5.18
CA TYR A 215 24.29 5.16 6.59
C TYR A 215 23.61 6.39 7.19
N ILE A 216 22.91 6.20 8.30
CA ILE A 216 22.23 7.25 9.06
C ILE A 216 22.75 7.18 10.49
N SER A 217 23.58 8.14 10.89
CA SER A 217 24.02 8.28 12.28
C SER A 217 23.28 9.44 12.96
N SER A 218 23.03 9.30 14.26
CA SER A 218 22.64 10.38 15.17
C SER A 218 23.67 10.49 16.28
N MET A 219 23.73 11.64 16.96
CA MET A 219 24.45 11.73 18.23
C MET A 219 23.95 10.65 19.22
N PRO A 220 24.85 9.94 19.94
CA PRO A 220 24.45 8.98 20.96
C PRO A 220 23.59 9.63 22.05
N ALA A 221 22.45 9.02 22.35
CA ALA A 221 21.55 9.43 23.42
C ALA A 221 21.77 8.62 24.70
N ARG A 222 21.26 9.11 25.82
CA ARG A 222 21.25 8.44 27.13
C ARG A 222 19.85 8.39 27.72
N VAL A 223 19.48 7.25 28.28
CA VAL A 223 18.29 7.11 29.13
C VAL A 223 18.61 7.69 30.50
N LYS A 224 17.93 8.78 30.88
CA LYS A 224 18.13 9.48 32.15
C LYS A 224 17.41 8.79 33.31
N THR A 225 16.18 8.33 33.06
CA THR A 225 15.38 7.57 34.02
C THR A 225 14.24 6.86 33.29
N ILE A 226 13.72 5.81 33.89
CA ILE A 226 12.51 5.12 33.46
C ILE A 226 11.48 5.19 34.60
N ARG A 227 10.24 5.58 34.27
CA ARG A 227 9.13 5.68 35.22
C ARG A 227 7.93 4.90 34.73
N GLN A 228 7.16 4.37 35.67
CA GLN A 228 5.87 3.73 35.41
C GLN A 228 4.74 4.50 36.09
N GLY A 229 3.52 4.38 35.58
CA GLY A 229 2.32 4.90 36.24
C GLY A 229 1.04 4.30 35.69
N ARG A 230 0.09 4.01 36.58
CA ARG A 230 -1.26 3.57 36.19
C ARG A 230 -2.03 4.74 35.57
N GLN A 231 -2.90 4.45 34.61
CA GLN A 231 -3.73 5.41 33.89
C GLN A 231 -5.15 4.83 33.75
N PRO A 232 -6.21 5.63 33.51
CA PRO A 232 -7.59 5.13 33.44
C PRO A 232 -7.83 4.02 32.39
N TRP A 233 -6.99 3.96 31.36
CA TRP A 233 -7.07 2.99 30.25
C TRP A 233 -6.10 1.80 30.38
N GLY A 234 -5.18 1.80 31.36
CA GLY A 234 -4.11 0.80 31.46
C GLY A 234 -2.84 1.31 32.14
N ASN A 235 -1.66 0.95 31.61
CA ASN A 235 -0.37 1.25 32.21
C ASN A 235 0.51 2.09 31.27
N ARG A 236 1.17 3.12 31.80
CA ARG A 236 2.11 3.97 31.08
C ARG A 236 3.54 3.73 31.57
N ILE A 237 4.46 3.57 30.64
CA ILE A 237 5.91 3.59 30.88
C ILE A 237 6.48 4.83 30.16
N VAL A 238 7.42 5.52 30.79
CA VAL A 238 8.08 6.71 30.24
C VAL A 238 9.59 6.56 30.40
N LEU A 239 10.33 6.63 29.30
CA LEU A 239 11.78 6.81 29.32
C LEU A 239 12.06 8.29 29.11
N ASP A 240 12.70 8.94 30.08
CA ASP A 240 13.29 10.26 29.90
C ASP A 240 14.65 10.11 29.19
N LEU A 241 14.89 10.96 28.20
CA LEU A 241 16.08 10.95 27.36
C LEU A 241 16.84 12.28 27.48
N ASP A 242 18.14 12.28 27.24
CA ASP A 242 18.91 13.53 27.12
C ASP A 242 18.63 14.27 25.81
N ARG A 243 18.39 13.54 24.71
CA ARG A 243 18.10 14.04 23.36
C ARG A 243 17.09 13.16 22.62
N ALA A 244 16.59 13.66 21.49
CA ALA A 244 15.80 12.87 20.54
C ALA A 244 16.66 11.76 19.91
N THR A 245 16.11 10.55 19.75
CA THR A 245 16.83 9.39 19.16
C THR A 245 15.90 8.38 18.50
N PHE A 246 16.44 7.52 17.64
CA PHE A 246 15.69 6.46 16.98
C PHE A 246 15.16 5.41 17.95
N TRP A 247 13.99 4.86 17.64
CA TRP A 247 13.39 3.75 18.38
C TRP A 247 12.56 2.85 17.45
N GLN A 248 12.36 1.61 17.88
CA GLN A 248 11.66 0.55 17.15
C GLN A 248 10.78 -0.25 18.11
N VAL A 249 9.69 -0.82 17.61
CA VAL A 249 8.80 -1.70 18.39
C VAL A 249 8.59 -3.01 17.62
N ASN A 250 8.93 -4.13 18.23
CA ASN A 250 8.56 -5.46 17.75
C ASN A 250 7.53 -6.05 18.72
N GLU A 251 6.26 -6.04 18.33
CA GLU A 251 5.13 -6.50 19.16
C GLU A 251 4.63 -7.88 18.68
N ARG A 252 4.37 -8.78 19.62
CA ARG A 252 3.66 -10.05 19.46
C ARG A 252 2.41 -10.06 20.39
N PRO A 253 1.55 -11.09 20.37
CA PRO A 253 0.25 -11.05 21.08
C PRO A 253 0.27 -10.90 22.61
N THR A 254 1.42 -11.14 23.27
CA THR A 254 1.61 -11.09 24.73
C THR A 254 2.99 -10.59 25.16
N GLU A 255 3.84 -10.19 24.22
CA GLU A 255 5.20 -9.71 24.48
C GLU A 255 5.53 -8.59 23.49
N ALA A 256 6.40 -7.66 23.88
CA ALA A 256 6.98 -6.68 22.98
C ALA A 256 8.40 -6.32 23.38
N VAL A 257 9.22 -6.01 22.38
CA VAL A 257 10.55 -5.44 22.56
C VAL A 257 10.57 -4.04 21.95
N ILE A 258 10.78 -3.03 22.79
CA ILE A 258 11.07 -1.66 22.34
C ILE A 258 12.58 -1.49 22.37
N THR A 259 13.18 -1.25 21.20
CA THR A 259 14.62 -0.94 21.08
C THR A 259 14.77 0.57 20.92
N VAL A 260 15.64 1.19 21.71
CA VAL A 260 15.93 2.63 21.68
C VAL A 260 17.42 2.82 21.46
N ALA A 261 17.81 3.70 20.52
CA ALA A 261 19.20 4.07 20.26
C ALA A 261 19.74 5.07 21.30
N ALA A 262 19.68 4.67 22.56
CA ALA A 262 20.25 5.35 23.71
C ALA A 262 20.92 4.32 24.62
N SER A 263 22.02 4.67 25.28
CA SER A 263 22.58 3.83 26.35
C SER A 263 21.88 4.14 27.68
N ALA A 264 21.64 3.11 28.49
CA ALA A 264 21.22 3.25 29.88
C ALA A 264 22.39 2.88 30.81
N ASP A 265 22.53 3.61 31.90
CA ASP A 265 23.58 3.37 32.90
C ASP A 265 23.39 1.98 33.56
N PRO A 266 24.46 1.19 33.79
CA PRO A 266 24.34 -0.13 34.43
C PRO A 266 23.67 -0.09 35.81
N SER A 267 23.82 0.99 36.58
CA SER A 267 23.16 1.18 37.87
C SER A 267 21.64 1.40 37.71
N LEU A 268 21.21 2.17 36.71
CA LEU A 268 19.80 2.35 36.35
C LEU A 268 19.16 1.03 35.91
N VAL A 269 19.87 0.24 35.11
CA VAL A 269 19.40 -1.09 34.66
C VAL A 269 19.27 -2.06 35.83
N LYS A 270 20.31 -2.18 36.67
CA LYS A 270 20.31 -3.08 37.83
C LYS A 270 19.22 -2.67 38.84
N GLY A 271 19.13 -1.38 39.16
CA GLY A 271 18.13 -0.84 40.09
C GLY A 271 16.70 -1.03 39.61
N PHE A 272 16.41 -0.74 38.33
CA PHE A 272 15.08 -0.96 37.77
C PHE A 272 14.70 -2.45 37.77
N ASN A 273 15.57 -3.33 37.28
CA ASN A 273 15.27 -4.76 37.22
C ASN A 273 15.11 -5.39 38.62
N ALA A 274 15.84 -4.91 39.63
CA ALA A 274 15.66 -5.34 41.02
C ALA A 274 14.29 -4.90 41.58
N LEU A 275 13.83 -3.69 41.28
CA LEU A 275 12.51 -3.20 41.68
C LEU A 275 11.38 -3.95 40.97
N GLU A 276 11.56 -4.39 39.72
CA GLU A 276 10.58 -5.25 39.04
C GLU A 276 10.56 -6.68 39.58
N ALA A 277 11.72 -7.23 39.99
CA ALA A 277 11.79 -8.54 40.63
C ALA A 277 11.10 -8.56 42.00
N ALA A 278 11.35 -7.55 42.85
CA ALA A 278 10.71 -7.45 44.16
C ALA A 278 9.17 -7.40 44.07
N LYS A 279 8.62 -6.63 43.11
CA LYS A 279 7.17 -6.55 42.85
C LYS A 279 6.54 -7.86 42.36
N LEU A 280 7.32 -8.77 41.79
CA LEU A 280 6.84 -10.11 41.42
C LEU A 280 6.78 -11.00 42.65
N GLN A 281 7.83 -10.98 43.48
CA GLN A 281 7.87 -11.75 44.72
C GLN A 281 6.77 -11.32 45.71
N GLU A 282 6.52 -10.02 45.88
CA GLU A 282 5.38 -9.47 46.64
C GLU A 282 4.00 -9.93 46.12
N LEU A 283 3.89 -10.37 44.86
CA LEU A 283 2.65 -10.91 44.29
C LEU A 283 2.52 -12.42 44.44
N GLU A 284 3.64 -13.13 44.58
CA GLU A 284 3.69 -14.57 44.81
C GLU A 284 3.48 -14.89 46.29
N ASP A 285 4.15 -14.17 47.21
CA ASP A 285 4.04 -14.34 48.66
C ASP A 285 2.63 -14.05 49.23
N VAL A 286 1.79 -13.31 48.49
CA VAL A 286 0.43 -12.90 48.89
C VAL A 286 -0.67 -13.82 48.30
N ALA A 287 -0.30 -14.80 47.47
CA ALA A 287 -1.24 -15.65 46.74
C ALA A 287 -1.27 -17.11 47.29
N PRO A 288 -2.14 -17.43 48.27
CA PRO A 288 -2.35 -18.83 48.66
C PRO A 288 -3.02 -19.60 47.51
N ILE A 289 -2.46 -20.78 47.20
CA ILE A 289 -2.76 -21.65 46.04
C ILE A 289 -2.13 -21.15 44.73
N SER A 290 -1.33 -22.01 44.09
CA SER A 290 -0.62 -21.79 42.83
C SER A 290 -1.53 -21.73 41.59
N VAL A 291 -2.45 -20.77 41.55
CA VAL A 291 -3.11 -20.35 40.30
C VAL A 291 -2.16 -19.40 39.56
N GLY A 292 -1.76 -19.75 38.33
CA GLY A 292 -0.79 -18.97 37.56
C GLY A 292 -1.15 -17.49 37.50
N ALA A 293 -0.22 -16.64 37.97
CA ALA A 293 -0.51 -15.28 38.43
C ALA A 293 -1.31 -14.43 37.42
N PRO A 294 -2.28 -13.61 37.88
CA PRO A 294 -3.11 -12.81 37.00
C PRO A 294 -2.27 -11.75 36.27
N MET A 295 -2.06 -11.97 34.98
CA MET A 295 -1.29 -11.13 34.04
C MET A 295 -1.86 -9.70 33.81
N ASP A 296 -2.62 -9.12 34.73
CA ASP A 296 -3.19 -7.76 34.58
C ASP A 296 -2.14 -6.63 34.70
N LYS A 297 -1.01 -6.90 35.35
CA LYS A 297 0.19 -6.04 35.37
C LYS A 297 1.18 -6.53 34.30
N PRO A 298 1.81 -5.65 33.51
CA PRO A 298 2.91 -6.05 32.64
C PRO A 298 4.16 -6.39 33.46
N VAL A 299 4.92 -7.37 33.00
CA VAL A 299 6.28 -7.64 33.49
C VAL A 299 7.27 -6.93 32.58
N ILE A 300 8.18 -6.15 33.15
CA ILE A 300 9.08 -5.28 32.38
C ILE A 300 10.53 -5.61 32.72
N ARG A 301 11.38 -5.76 31.70
CA ARG A 301 12.83 -5.99 31.85
C ARG A 301 13.60 -5.01 30.99
N LEU A 302 14.57 -4.32 31.60
CA LEU A 302 15.44 -3.36 30.94
C LEU A 302 16.80 -4.02 30.64
N GLU A 303 17.31 -3.83 29.43
CA GLU A 303 18.63 -4.29 28.99
C GLU A 303 19.37 -3.12 28.34
N SER A 304 20.69 -3.03 28.54
CA SER A 304 21.54 -1.99 27.94
C SER A 304 22.77 -2.65 27.34
N HIS A 305 23.09 -2.36 26.08
CA HIS A 305 24.24 -2.90 25.37
C HIS A 305 24.75 -1.88 24.35
N GLN A 306 26.03 -1.48 24.50
CA GLN A 306 26.65 -0.43 23.69
C GLN A 306 25.78 0.85 23.68
N ASN A 307 25.35 1.32 22.50
CA ASN A 307 24.51 2.50 22.32
C ASN A 307 23.00 2.18 22.21
N GLN A 308 22.55 1.01 22.69
CA GLN A 308 21.15 0.59 22.67
C GLN A 308 20.63 0.22 24.05
N THR A 309 19.38 0.57 24.30
CA THR A 309 18.57 0.11 25.43
C THR A 309 17.38 -0.66 24.87
N ARG A 310 17.09 -1.83 25.44
CA ARG A 310 15.92 -2.65 25.08
C ARG A 310 15.01 -2.76 26.29
N LEU A 311 13.73 -2.50 26.07
CA LEU A 311 12.67 -2.71 27.04
C LEU A 311 11.85 -3.91 26.56
N ARG A 312 11.95 -5.03 27.26
CA ARG A 312 11.06 -6.18 27.07
C ARG A 312 9.85 -5.98 27.97
N ILE A 313 8.65 -6.17 27.43
CA ILE A 313 7.38 -6.06 28.16
C ILE A 313 6.56 -7.31 27.84
N ASP A 314 6.27 -8.10 28.86
CA ASP A 314 5.31 -9.21 28.79
C ASP A 314 3.96 -8.71 29.35
N PHE A 315 2.84 -9.02 28.67
CA PHE A 315 1.54 -8.40 28.94
C PHE A 315 0.34 -9.28 28.51
N PRO A 316 -0.89 -9.03 29.02
CA PRO A 316 -2.01 -9.93 28.77
C PRO A 316 -2.58 -9.76 27.36
N LYS A 317 -3.06 -10.88 26.80
CA LYS A 317 -3.80 -10.91 25.52
C LYS A 317 -4.93 -9.88 25.55
N GLY A 318 -5.01 -9.03 24.53
CA GLY A 318 -6.04 -7.99 24.40
C GLY A 318 -5.59 -6.58 24.81
N LYS A 319 -4.38 -6.42 25.37
CA LYS A 319 -3.67 -5.13 25.39
C LYS A 319 -2.75 -5.01 24.17
N ARG A 320 -2.39 -3.77 23.82
CA ARG A 320 -1.48 -3.38 22.73
C ARG A 320 -0.68 -2.15 23.15
N LEU A 321 0.47 -1.94 22.52
CA LEU A 321 1.30 -0.76 22.73
C LEU A 321 0.91 0.40 21.81
N ARG A 322 0.71 1.57 22.41
CA ARG A 322 0.71 2.86 21.72
C ARG A 322 1.95 3.63 22.15
N VAL A 323 2.97 3.62 21.29
CA VAL A 323 4.24 4.32 21.54
C VAL A 323 4.27 5.65 20.81
N PHE A 324 4.69 6.72 21.49
CA PHE A 324 4.84 8.05 20.92
C PHE A 324 5.91 8.87 21.65
N THR A 325 6.31 10.00 21.05
CA THR A 325 7.37 10.86 21.58
C THR A 325 6.85 12.22 22.05
N LEU A 326 7.53 12.82 23.03
CA LEU A 326 7.30 14.19 23.49
C LEU A 326 8.62 14.98 23.57
N PRO A 327 8.62 16.28 23.19
CA PRO A 327 9.70 17.20 23.54
C PRO A 327 9.63 17.66 25.00
N ASN A 328 10.72 18.30 25.45
CA ASN A 328 10.84 19.15 26.64
C ASN A 328 10.18 18.60 27.93
N PRO A 329 10.86 17.71 28.69
CA PRO A 329 12.07 16.97 28.30
C PRO A 329 11.77 15.92 27.22
N PHE A 330 12.80 15.49 26.49
CA PHE A 330 12.69 14.43 25.50
C PHE A 330 12.26 13.13 26.16
N ARG A 331 11.15 12.56 25.68
CA ARG A 331 10.53 11.36 26.26
C ARG A 331 10.05 10.41 25.19
N LEU A 332 10.28 9.12 25.42
CA LEU A 332 9.54 8.04 24.78
C LEU A 332 8.45 7.57 25.74
N VAL A 333 7.20 7.63 25.31
CA VAL A 333 6.02 7.26 26.10
C VAL A 333 5.39 6.01 25.50
N ILE A 334 5.17 5.01 26.33
CA ILE A 334 4.67 3.69 25.95
C ILE A 334 3.38 3.45 26.74
N ASP A 335 2.24 3.51 26.05
CA ASP A 335 0.91 3.26 26.63
C ASP A 335 0.47 1.82 26.33
N LEU A 336 0.39 0.96 27.36
CA LEU A 336 -0.18 -0.39 27.27
C LEU A 336 -1.69 -0.34 27.51
N ARG A 337 -2.49 -0.48 26.45
CA ARG A 337 -3.93 -0.19 26.45
C ARG A 337 -4.73 -1.09 25.50
N PRO A 338 -6.03 -1.33 25.72
CA PRO A 338 -6.86 -2.13 24.81
C PRO A 338 -7.16 -1.42 23.47
N ASP A 339 -7.19 -0.09 23.49
CA ASP A 339 -7.59 0.81 22.42
C ASP A 339 -6.38 1.54 21.81
N ALA A 340 -5.29 0.82 21.56
CA ALA A 340 -4.00 1.40 21.17
C ALA A 340 -3.98 2.03 19.76
N MET A 341 -4.89 1.60 18.87
CA MET A 341 -4.91 2.03 17.47
C MET A 341 -5.20 3.53 17.33
N VAL A 342 -4.18 4.29 16.94
CA VAL A 342 -4.31 5.69 16.53
C VAL A 342 -5.02 5.75 15.18
N LYS A 343 -6.08 6.57 15.05
CA LYS A 343 -6.74 6.82 13.77
C LYS A 343 -5.77 7.47 12.78
N LYS A 344 -5.71 6.93 11.55
CA LYS A 344 -4.98 7.55 10.42
C LYS A 344 -5.91 7.78 9.23
N ASP A 345 -5.62 8.85 8.51
CA ASP A 345 -6.17 9.16 7.19
C ASP A 345 -5.06 9.83 6.36
N ILE A 346 -4.44 9.08 5.44
CA ILE A 346 -3.26 9.49 4.68
C ILE A 346 -3.50 9.18 3.20
N LEU A 347 -3.62 10.21 2.37
CA LEU A 347 -3.45 10.07 0.93
C LEU A 347 -1.99 9.70 0.66
N TRP A 348 -1.73 8.42 0.38
CA TRP A 348 -0.38 7.88 0.22
C TRP A 348 0.16 8.19 -1.17
N ALA A 349 -0.71 8.10 -2.18
CA ALA A 349 -0.39 8.35 -3.58
C ALA A 349 -1.66 8.70 -4.38
N PRO A 350 -1.56 9.17 -5.64
CA PRO A 350 -2.74 9.37 -6.50
C PRO A 350 -3.56 8.09 -6.63
N GLY A 351 -4.81 8.14 -6.15
CA GLY A 351 -5.71 6.98 -6.14
C GLY A 351 -5.44 5.92 -5.08
N ILE A 352 -4.55 6.15 -4.09
CA ILE A 352 -4.35 5.26 -2.93
C ILE A 352 -4.40 6.06 -1.62
N GLN A 353 -5.43 5.84 -0.81
CA GLN A 353 -5.64 6.46 0.50
C GLN A 353 -5.63 5.39 1.60
N TRP A 354 -4.65 5.47 2.51
CA TRP A 354 -4.54 4.57 3.66
C TRP A 354 -5.30 5.12 4.86
N ARG A 355 -6.13 4.27 5.46
CA ARG A 355 -6.89 4.55 6.67
C ARG A 355 -6.76 3.44 7.71
N GLN A 356 -6.87 3.83 8.98
CA GLN A 356 -7.09 2.89 10.07
C GLN A 356 -7.89 3.57 11.19
N GLN A 357 -8.74 2.83 11.90
CA GLN A 357 -9.37 3.25 13.15
C GLN A 357 -10.02 2.05 13.86
N LEU A 358 -10.34 2.22 15.15
CA LEU A 358 -11.32 1.36 15.80
C LEU A 358 -12.71 1.67 15.22
N ILE A 359 -13.44 0.65 14.76
CA ILE A 359 -14.81 0.78 14.26
C ILE A 359 -15.75 0.05 15.21
N SER A 360 -16.68 0.80 15.81
CA SER A 360 -17.64 0.29 16.78
C SER A 360 -18.83 -0.40 16.10
N LEU A 361 -19.19 -1.56 16.62
CA LEU A 361 -20.31 -2.39 16.18
C LEU A 361 -20.96 -3.00 17.43
N LYS A 362 -22.16 -2.49 17.77
CA LYS A 362 -22.79 -2.71 19.08
C LYS A 362 -21.77 -2.41 20.21
N ASP A 363 -21.63 -3.34 21.15
CA ASP A 363 -20.90 -3.23 22.41
C ASP A 363 -19.39 -3.51 22.28
N THR A 364 -18.90 -3.76 21.06
CA THR A 364 -17.47 -3.96 20.77
C THR A 364 -16.95 -3.00 19.71
N SER A 365 -15.63 -2.90 19.60
CA SER A 365 -14.94 -2.12 18.57
C SER A 365 -13.76 -2.91 18.02
N PHE A 366 -13.72 -3.04 16.69
CA PHE A 366 -12.70 -3.80 15.98
C PHE A 366 -11.61 -2.85 15.45
N PRO A 367 -10.31 -3.18 15.60
CA PRO A 367 -9.25 -2.52 14.86
C PRO A 367 -9.33 -2.88 13.37
N VAL A 368 -9.49 -1.86 12.54
CA VAL A 368 -9.59 -2.00 11.08
C VAL A 368 -8.52 -1.15 10.40
N VAL A 369 -7.81 -1.75 9.46
CA VAL A 369 -6.85 -1.08 8.57
C VAL A 369 -7.32 -1.33 7.14
N TRP A 370 -7.42 -0.28 6.32
CA TRP A 370 -7.87 -0.43 4.94
C TRP A 370 -7.21 0.58 4.00
N LEU A 371 -7.27 0.25 2.72
CA LEU A 371 -6.97 1.16 1.62
C LEU A 371 -8.28 1.49 0.90
N GLU A 372 -8.49 2.77 0.65
CA GLU A 372 -9.42 3.26 -0.38
C GLU A 372 -8.60 3.47 -1.66
N VAL A 373 -8.98 2.77 -2.73
CA VAL A 373 -8.23 2.71 -3.99
C VAL A 373 -9.15 3.05 -5.15
N ASP A 374 -8.75 3.98 -6.01
CA ASP A 374 -9.49 4.28 -7.23
C ASP A 374 -9.05 3.37 -8.39
N PRO A 375 -9.87 2.40 -8.83
CA PRO A 375 -9.51 1.52 -9.94
C PRO A 375 -9.57 2.23 -11.30
N LYS A 376 -10.10 3.47 -11.38
CA LYS A 376 -10.16 4.30 -12.58
C LYS A 376 -8.89 5.16 -12.78
N SER A 377 -8.02 5.23 -11.78
CA SER A 377 -6.77 6.01 -11.85
C SER A 377 -5.85 5.47 -12.95
N ASN A 378 -5.56 6.29 -13.95
CA ASN A 378 -4.67 5.94 -15.07
C ASN A 378 -3.27 5.48 -14.62
N HIS A 379 -2.81 5.96 -13.46
CA HIS A 379 -1.52 5.61 -12.86
C HIS A 379 -1.50 4.25 -12.15
N LEU A 380 -2.67 3.63 -11.91
CA LEU A 380 -2.80 2.40 -11.13
C LEU A 380 -3.22 1.21 -11.99
N ARG A 381 -2.71 0.03 -11.64
CA ARG A 381 -3.21 -1.25 -12.15
C ARG A 381 -3.37 -2.25 -11.02
N LEU A 382 -4.36 -3.13 -11.17
CA LEU A 382 -4.64 -4.21 -10.24
C LEU A 382 -4.43 -5.56 -10.95
N ARG A 383 -3.71 -6.49 -10.32
CA ARG A 383 -3.48 -7.85 -10.86
C ARG A 383 -3.51 -8.89 -9.73
N PRO A 384 -3.99 -10.12 -9.99
CA PRO A 384 -3.68 -11.25 -9.13
C PRO A 384 -2.16 -11.49 -9.08
N ILE A 385 -1.65 -11.69 -7.87
CA ILE A 385 -0.25 -12.06 -7.60
C ILE A 385 -0.22 -13.46 -6.98
N GLY A 386 0.74 -14.28 -7.41
CA GLY A 386 0.98 -15.62 -6.86
C GLY A 386 2.27 -15.68 -6.04
N SER A 387 2.40 -16.72 -5.21
CA SER A 387 3.65 -17.08 -4.53
C SER A 387 4.76 -17.55 -5.48
N ASN A 388 4.40 -17.94 -6.70
CA ASN A 388 5.30 -18.28 -7.80
C ASN A 388 4.78 -17.64 -9.11
N ALA A 389 5.66 -17.39 -10.07
CA ALA A 389 5.36 -16.79 -11.37
C ALA A 389 5.22 -17.83 -12.49
N THR A 390 5.77 -19.05 -12.31
CA THR A 390 5.80 -20.11 -13.33
C THR A 390 4.89 -21.30 -13.02
N THR A 391 4.27 -21.32 -11.85
CA THR A 391 3.37 -22.38 -11.35
C THR A 391 2.40 -21.83 -10.31
N GLN A 392 1.25 -22.49 -10.13
CA GLN A 392 0.29 -22.22 -9.05
C GLN A 392 0.58 -23.03 -7.77
N VAL A 393 1.53 -23.97 -7.83
CA VAL A 393 1.96 -24.75 -6.66
C VAL A 393 2.90 -23.90 -5.82
N GLY A 394 2.50 -23.62 -4.58
CA GLY A 394 3.35 -22.96 -3.59
C GLY A 394 2.59 -22.04 -2.63
N THR A 395 3.30 -21.56 -1.61
CA THR A 395 2.87 -20.48 -0.73
C THR A 395 4.06 -19.57 -0.39
N ALA A 396 3.81 -18.30 -0.15
CA ALA A 396 4.81 -17.33 0.30
C ALA A 396 4.16 -16.29 1.23
N PRO A 397 4.88 -15.72 2.22
CA PRO A 397 4.36 -14.58 2.98
C PRO A 397 3.97 -13.43 2.05
N LEU A 398 2.80 -12.82 2.23
CA LEU A 398 2.29 -11.77 1.33
C LEU A 398 3.32 -10.66 1.05
N ILE A 399 4.02 -10.21 2.09
CA ILE A 399 5.10 -9.22 2.03
C ILE A 399 6.26 -9.62 1.09
N LYS A 400 6.54 -10.92 0.92
CA LYS A 400 7.53 -11.43 -0.03
C LYS A 400 6.99 -11.45 -1.45
N ALA A 401 5.75 -11.91 -1.64
CA ALA A 401 5.11 -11.92 -2.95
C ALA A 401 4.97 -10.48 -3.50
N ALA A 402 4.45 -9.55 -2.69
CA ALA A 402 4.31 -8.15 -3.05
C ALA A 402 5.65 -7.46 -3.36
N GLN A 403 6.71 -7.74 -2.58
CA GLN A 403 8.07 -7.23 -2.87
C GLN A 403 8.66 -7.80 -4.18
N TRP A 404 8.38 -9.06 -4.52
CA TRP A 404 8.90 -9.69 -5.74
C TRP A 404 8.17 -9.22 -7.01
N TRP A 405 6.84 -9.15 -6.97
CA TRP A 405 6.05 -8.55 -8.05
C TRP A 405 6.22 -7.01 -8.13
N GLN A 406 6.93 -6.39 -7.17
CA GLN A 406 7.07 -4.93 -7.02
C GLN A 406 5.73 -4.19 -6.88
N ALA A 407 4.74 -4.83 -6.25
CA ALA A 407 3.48 -4.19 -5.92
C ALA A 407 3.71 -3.05 -4.91
N SER A 408 3.02 -1.93 -5.10
CA SER A 408 3.02 -0.77 -4.20
C SER A 408 2.12 -1.04 -2.98
N ALA A 409 1.01 -1.75 -3.19
CA ALA A 409 0.11 -2.25 -2.15
C ALA A 409 -0.42 -3.65 -2.49
N ALA A 410 -0.84 -4.44 -1.48
CA ALA A 410 -1.42 -5.76 -1.70
C ALA A 410 -2.27 -6.27 -0.52
N ILE A 411 -3.19 -7.21 -0.77
CA ILE A 411 -3.90 -7.99 0.25
C ILE A 411 -3.87 -9.49 -0.09
N ASN A 412 -3.92 -10.38 0.90
CA ASN A 412 -4.15 -11.81 0.65
C ASN A 412 -5.57 -12.03 0.09
N ALA A 413 -5.78 -13.08 -0.71
CA ALA A 413 -7.04 -13.23 -1.44
C ALA A 413 -7.69 -14.63 -1.35
N GLY A 414 -7.50 -15.47 -2.35
CA GLY A 414 -8.26 -16.71 -2.52
C GLY A 414 -7.76 -17.86 -1.67
N PHE A 415 -8.70 -18.69 -1.21
CA PHE A 415 -8.42 -19.91 -0.44
C PHE A 415 -7.48 -20.86 -1.17
N PHE A 416 -6.72 -21.63 -0.41
CA PHE A 416 -5.78 -22.64 -0.89
C PHE A 416 -5.71 -23.82 0.09
N ASN A 417 -5.29 -24.98 -0.38
CA ASN A 417 -4.97 -26.11 0.49
C ASN A 417 -3.54 -25.93 1.01
N ARG A 418 -3.37 -25.72 2.31
CA ARG A 418 -2.06 -25.48 2.94
C ARG A 418 -1.10 -26.67 2.86
N ASN A 419 -1.60 -27.90 2.69
CA ASN A 419 -0.79 -29.12 2.75
C ASN A 419 -0.09 -29.37 1.41
N ASN A 420 -0.82 -29.30 0.28
CA ASN A 420 -0.27 -29.46 -1.08
C ASN A 420 -0.03 -28.12 -1.81
N GLN A 421 -0.32 -27.00 -1.14
CA GLN A 421 -0.03 -25.63 -1.59
C GLN A 421 -0.72 -25.23 -2.91
N LEU A 422 -1.93 -25.76 -3.16
CA LEU A 422 -2.71 -25.51 -4.38
C LEU A 422 -3.89 -24.55 -4.18
N PRO A 423 -4.26 -23.73 -5.18
CA PRO A 423 -5.41 -22.84 -5.11
C PRO A 423 -6.76 -23.59 -5.06
N LEU A 424 -7.72 -23.01 -4.33
CA LEU A 424 -9.08 -23.50 -4.13
C LEU A 424 -10.12 -22.43 -4.51
N GLY A 425 -9.98 -21.85 -5.70
CA GLY A 425 -10.93 -20.87 -6.23
C GLY A 425 -10.45 -20.16 -7.49
N ALA A 426 -11.28 -19.21 -7.95
CA ALA A 426 -11.04 -18.45 -9.17
C ALA A 426 -9.78 -17.59 -9.07
N ILE A 427 -8.89 -17.73 -10.05
CA ILE A 427 -7.79 -16.81 -10.32
C ILE A 427 -7.70 -16.67 -11.84
N ARG A 428 -8.12 -15.53 -12.39
CA ARG A 428 -7.99 -15.17 -13.81
C ARG A 428 -7.09 -13.95 -13.92
N ARG A 429 -6.06 -14.00 -14.75
CA ARG A 429 -5.14 -12.89 -15.00
C ARG A 429 -4.86 -12.77 -16.49
N ASP A 430 -5.02 -11.56 -17.02
CA ASP A 430 -4.79 -11.24 -18.43
C ASP A 430 -5.63 -12.19 -19.34
N SER A 431 -6.93 -12.30 -19.02
CA SER A 431 -7.96 -13.20 -19.59
C SER A 431 -7.71 -14.71 -19.44
N ARG A 432 -6.54 -15.14 -18.97
CA ARG A 432 -6.14 -16.54 -18.78
C ARG A 432 -6.53 -17.05 -17.38
N TRP A 433 -7.18 -18.21 -17.32
CA TRP A 433 -7.43 -18.91 -16.06
C TRP A 433 -6.12 -19.48 -15.51
N LEU A 434 -5.71 -18.97 -14.34
CA LEU A 434 -4.64 -19.54 -13.52
C LEU A 434 -5.21 -20.66 -12.62
N SER A 435 -6.40 -20.46 -12.04
CA SER A 435 -7.20 -21.47 -11.34
C SER A 435 -8.71 -21.20 -11.56
N GLY A 436 -9.52 -22.25 -11.76
CA GLY A 436 -10.96 -22.11 -12.00
C GLY A 436 -11.78 -21.84 -10.74
N PRO A 437 -12.99 -21.24 -10.86
CA PRO A 437 -13.93 -21.11 -9.74
C PRO A 437 -14.38 -22.49 -9.24
N ILE A 438 -14.75 -22.56 -7.96
CA ILE A 438 -15.34 -23.75 -7.34
C ILE A 438 -16.57 -23.35 -6.52
N LEU A 439 -17.49 -24.29 -6.34
CA LEU A 439 -18.56 -24.22 -5.32
C LEU A 439 -19.48 -22.98 -5.42
N ASN A 440 -19.60 -22.37 -6.60
CA ASN A 440 -20.35 -21.13 -6.87
C ASN A 440 -20.00 -19.96 -5.93
N ARG A 441 -18.74 -19.90 -5.47
CA ARG A 441 -18.28 -18.92 -4.48
C ARG A 441 -18.20 -17.50 -5.03
N GLY A 442 -18.27 -16.54 -4.11
CA GLY A 442 -18.06 -15.13 -4.37
C GLY A 442 -16.68 -14.83 -4.98
N ALA A 443 -16.67 -13.98 -6.00
CA ALA A 443 -15.50 -13.47 -6.68
C ALA A 443 -15.63 -11.97 -6.98
N ILE A 444 -14.48 -11.29 -7.07
CA ILE A 444 -14.35 -9.96 -7.65
C ILE A 444 -13.75 -10.09 -9.05
N ALA A 445 -14.24 -9.30 -9.99
CA ALA A 445 -13.75 -9.22 -11.36
C ALA A 445 -13.55 -7.76 -11.78
N TRP A 446 -12.51 -7.47 -12.55
CA TRP A 446 -12.17 -6.10 -12.95
C TRP A 446 -11.39 -6.02 -14.28
N ASN A 447 -11.32 -4.81 -14.82
CA ASN A 447 -10.54 -4.47 -16.01
C ASN A 447 -9.70 -3.19 -15.80
N ASP A 448 -8.81 -2.89 -16.74
CA ASP A 448 -7.92 -1.71 -16.70
C ASP A 448 -8.62 -0.38 -17.05
N ARG A 449 -9.96 -0.37 -17.15
CA ARG A 449 -10.79 0.84 -17.28
C ARG A 449 -11.51 1.18 -15.96
N GLY A 450 -11.16 0.51 -14.87
CA GLY A 450 -11.77 0.71 -13.55
C GLY A 450 -13.17 0.16 -13.40
N HIS A 451 -13.66 -0.67 -14.32
CA HIS A 451 -14.93 -1.38 -14.12
C HIS A 451 -14.69 -2.55 -13.16
N VAL A 452 -15.58 -2.71 -12.19
CA VAL A 452 -15.52 -3.76 -11.16
C VAL A 452 -16.88 -4.43 -11.03
N LYS A 453 -16.89 -5.76 -10.89
CA LYS A 453 -18.05 -6.57 -10.51
C LYS A 453 -17.71 -7.43 -9.29
N LEU A 454 -18.64 -7.58 -8.36
CA LEU A 454 -18.59 -8.58 -7.30
C LEU A 454 -19.86 -9.45 -7.40
N GLY A 455 -19.75 -10.74 -7.11
CA GLY A 455 -20.88 -11.67 -7.17
C GLY A 455 -20.45 -13.13 -7.03
N ARG A 456 -21.42 -14.04 -6.98
CA ARG A 456 -21.16 -15.50 -7.04
C ARG A 456 -20.79 -15.91 -8.46
N LEU A 457 -19.86 -16.86 -8.59
CA LEU A 457 -19.24 -17.23 -9.85
C LEU A 457 -19.06 -18.74 -10.01
N SER A 458 -19.50 -19.26 -11.15
CA SER A 458 -19.13 -20.59 -11.64
C SER A 458 -18.57 -20.51 -13.07
N LEU A 459 -17.97 -21.60 -13.53
CA LEU A 459 -17.45 -21.80 -14.88
C LEU A 459 -18.02 -23.12 -15.38
N SER A 460 -18.71 -23.09 -16.51
CA SER A 460 -19.02 -24.30 -17.27
C SER A 460 -17.95 -24.46 -18.33
N GLU A 461 -17.23 -25.58 -18.33
CA GLU A 461 -16.41 -26.01 -19.47
C GLU A 461 -16.89 -27.37 -19.98
N THR A 462 -16.83 -27.56 -21.30
CA THR A 462 -17.09 -28.82 -21.98
C THR A 462 -15.93 -29.13 -22.91
N LEU A 463 -15.34 -30.30 -22.77
CA LEU A 463 -14.46 -30.90 -23.77
C LEU A 463 -15.36 -31.54 -24.84
N VAL A 464 -15.32 -30.98 -26.05
CA VAL A 464 -16.11 -31.45 -27.20
C VAL A 464 -15.20 -32.16 -28.19
N THR A 465 -15.53 -33.41 -28.52
CA THR A 465 -14.76 -34.30 -29.38
C THR A 465 -15.19 -34.19 -30.85
N SER A 466 -14.41 -34.76 -31.78
CA SER A 466 -14.76 -34.90 -33.19
C SER A 466 -16.06 -35.67 -33.42
N ASN A 467 -16.32 -36.74 -32.65
CA ASN A 467 -17.59 -37.49 -32.67
C ASN A 467 -18.75 -36.77 -31.94
N ARG A 468 -18.62 -35.45 -31.68
CA ARG A 468 -19.60 -34.55 -31.05
C ARG A 468 -20.04 -34.91 -29.63
N LYS A 469 -19.33 -35.82 -28.94
CA LYS A 469 -19.53 -36.07 -27.51
C LYS A 469 -19.18 -34.82 -26.72
N ARG A 470 -19.86 -34.64 -25.59
CA ARG A 470 -19.76 -33.46 -24.73
C ARG A 470 -19.42 -33.91 -23.32
N LEU A 471 -18.15 -33.77 -22.95
CA LEU A 471 -17.61 -34.24 -21.67
C LEU A 471 -17.43 -33.05 -20.71
N PRO A 472 -18.21 -32.93 -19.62
CA PRO A 472 -18.13 -31.79 -18.70
C PRO A 472 -16.78 -31.73 -17.98
N VAL A 473 -16.07 -30.62 -18.12
CA VAL A 473 -14.83 -30.35 -17.37
C VAL A 473 -15.20 -29.57 -16.12
N LEU A 474 -15.09 -30.23 -14.96
CA LEU A 474 -15.58 -29.69 -13.68
C LEU A 474 -14.61 -28.68 -13.06
N PHE A 475 -13.31 -28.85 -13.29
CA PHE A 475 -12.26 -28.02 -12.68
C PHE A 475 -11.13 -27.72 -13.65
N VAL A 476 -10.61 -26.49 -13.61
CA VAL A 476 -9.46 -26.04 -14.39
C VAL A 476 -8.35 -25.63 -13.43
N ASN A 477 -7.15 -26.18 -13.59
CA ASN A 477 -5.94 -25.83 -12.82
C ASN A 477 -6.14 -25.79 -11.27
N SER A 478 -7.05 -26.59 -10.72
CA SER A 478 -7.47 -26.46 -9.32
C SER A 478 -6.86 -27.52 -8.41
N GLY A 479 -6.65 -27.17 -7.15
CA GLY A 479 -6.39 -28.12 -6.05
C GLY A 479 -7.66 -28.74 -5.46
N TYR A 480 -8.86 -28.35 -5.92
CA TYR A 480 -10.11 -28.96 -5.51
C TYR A 480 -10.37 -30.27 -6.27
N VAL A 481 -10.89 -31.28 -5.57
CA VAL A 481 -10.98 -32.66 -6.06
C VAL A 481 -12.39 -33.22 -5.84
N LYS A 482 -12.95 -33.76 -6.93
CA LYS A 482 -14.10 -34.68 -6.97
C LYS A 482 -13.87 -35.69 -8.09
N ALA A 483 -14.69 -36.74 -8.13
CA ALA A 483 -14.86 -37.57 -9.32
C ALA A 483 -15.35 -36.74 -10.52
N GLY A 484 -15.14 -37.24 -11.74
CA GLY A 484 -15.40 -36.53 -12.99
C GLY A 484 -14.12 -36.18 -13.74
N ILE A 485 -14.11 -35.01 -14.39
CA ILE A 485 -13.01 -34.59 -15.28
C ILE A 485 -12.42 -33.25 -14.82
N ALA A 486 -11.09 -33.16 -14.77
CA ALA A 486 -10.35 -31.92 -14.54
C ALA A 486 -9.37 -31.63 -15.70
N ARG A 487 -8.96 -30.37 -15.84
CA ARG A 487 -8.08 -29.91 -16.93
C ARG A 487 -6.93 -29.08 -16.39
N TYR A 488 -5.69 -29.45 -16.73
CA TYR A 488 -4.47 -28.78 -16.27
C TYR A 488 -3.70 -28.22 -17.46
N THR A 489 -3.75 -26.89 -17.57
CA THR A 489 -3.13 -26.09 -18.63
C THR A 489 -1.75 -25.59 -18.21
N ARG A 490 -0.97 -25.05 -19.17
CA ARG A 490 0.36 -24.51 -18.90
C ARG A 490 0.39 -23.30 -17.94
N ALA A 491 -0.77 -22.76 -17.58
CA ALA A 491 -0.93 -21.76 -16.52
C ALA A 491 -0.91 -22.35 -15.09
N PHE A 492 -1.18 -23.65 -14.93
CA PHE A 492 -1.02 -24.37 -13.67
C PHE A 492 0.46 -24.55 -13.31
N GLY A 493 1.31 -24.88 -14.29
CA GLY A 493 2.74 -25.13 -14.10
C GLY A 493 3.41 -25.76 -15.31
N PRO A 494 4.67 -26.24 -15.18
CA PRO A 494 5.34 -27.07 -16.18
C PRO A 494 4.89 -28.54 -16.14
N THR A 495 4.41 -28.99 -14.98
CA THR A 495 4.00 -30.36 -14.70
C THR A 495 2.70 -30.36 -13.91
N TYR A 496 2.06 -31.53 -13.89
CA TYR A 496 0.96 -31.88 -13.01
C TYR A 496 1.31 -33.17 -12.27
N THR A 497 0.93 -33.28 -11.00
CA THR A 497 1.08 -34.50 -10.20
C THR A 497 -0.31 -34.92 -9.71
N PRO A 498 -0.74 -36.18 -9.87
CA PRO A 498 -2.07 -36.65 -9.49
C PRO A 498 -2.46 -36.32 -8.05
N LEU A 499 -3.71 -35.92 -7.86
CA LEU A 499 -4.24 -35.49 -6.56
C LEU A 499 -5.05 -36.60 -5.86
N ILE A 500 -5.39 -37.67 -6.58
CA ILE A 500 -5.87 -38.96 -6.06
C ILE A 500 -5.12 -40.09 -6.75
N ASP A 501 -5.22 -41.29 -6.20
CA ASP A 501 -4.68 -42.50 -6.81
C ASP A 501 -5.49 -42.88 -8.05
N HIS A 502 -4.82 -43.47 -9.04
CA HIS A 502 -5.41 -44.04 -10.25
C HIS A 502 -6.21 -43.03 -11.11
N GLU A 503 -5.81 -41.76 -11.13
CA GLU A 503 -6.22 -40.84 -12.20
C GLU A 503 -5.74 -41.39 -13.56
N ILE A 504 -6.53 -41.23 -14.61
CA ILE A 504 -6.07 -41.45 -16.00
C ILE A 504 -5.72 -40.11 -16.61
N ILE A 505 -4.51 -39.98 -17.14
CA ILE A 505 -3.94 -38.73 -17.66
C ILE A 505 -3.99 -38.75 -19.19
N VAL A 506 -4.93 -38.00 -19.76
CA VAL A 506 -5.08 -37.80 -21.20
C VAL A 506 -4.20 -36.61 -21.61
N VAL A 507 -3.24 -36.84 -22.51
CA VAL A 507 -2.37 -35.77 -23.03
C VAL A 507 -2.99 -35.19 -24.29
N VAL A 508 -3.15 -33.87 -24.35
CA VAL A 508 -3.68 -33.14 -25.51
C VAL A 508 -2.65 -32.14 -26.03
N GLN A 509 -2.33 -32.21 -27.32
CA GLN A 509 -1.45 -31.27 -28.04
C GLN A 509 -2.11 -30.83 -29.35
N ASN A 510 -2.03 -29.54 -29.70
CA ASN A 510 -2.62 -29.01 -30.95
C ASN A 510 -4.09 -29.44 -31.17
N ASN A 511 -4.90 -29.49 -30.10
CA ASN A 511 -6.30 -29.96 -30.11
C ASN A 511 -6.49 -31.44 -30.53
N LEU A 512 -5.47 -32.29 -30.37
CA LEU A 512 -5.48 -33.72 -30.61
C LEU A 512 -5.09 -34.48 -29.32
N VAL A 513 -5.78 -35.57 -28.98
CA VAL A 513 -5.33 -36.51 -27.96
C VAL A 513 -4.11 -37.28 -28.50
N THR A 514 -2.99 -37.20 -27.79
CA THR A 514 -1.71 -37.82 -28.20
C THR A 514 -1.33 -39.03 -27.34
N ASP A 515 -1.82 -39.12 -26.09
CA ASP A 515 -1.40 -40.16 -25.15
C ASP A 515 -2.45 -40.39 -24.04
N LEU A 516 -2.43 -41.58 -23.43
CA LEU A 516 -3.33 -42.06 -22.39
C LEU A 516 -2.53 -42.79 -21.30
N LEU A 517 -2.11 -42.06 -20.27
CA LEU A 517 -1.16 -42.55 -19.26
C LEU A 517 -1.85 -42.89 -17.93
N PRO A 518 -1.45 -43.98 -17.24
CA PRO A 518 -1.87 -44.22 -15.86
C PRO A 518 -1.18 -43.22 -14.92
N GLY A 519 -1.94 -42.55 -14.06
CA GLY A 519 -1.42 -41.58 -13.10
C GLY A 519 -0.63 -42.19 -11.94
N GLY A 520 -0.85 -43.47 -11.64
CA GLY A 520 -0.25 -44.14 -10.47
C GLY A 520 -0.82 -43.63 -9.15
N ILE A 521 0.02 -43.57 -8.11
CA ILE A 521 -0.33 -43.14 -6.75
C ILE A 521 -0.22 -41.61 -6.63
N ALA A 522 -1.13 -41.00 -5.87
CA ALA A 522 -1.19 -39.56 -5.63
C ALA A 522 0.16 -39.00 -5.14
N GLY A 523 0.55 -37.85 -5.66
CA GLY A 523 1.79 -37.18 -5.26
C GLY A 523 3.10 -37.79 -5.79
N GLN A 524 3.12 -39.01 -6.35
CA GLN A 524 4.37 -39.70 -6.69
C GLN A 524 4.95 -39.34 -8.07
N GLN A 525 4.14 -39.37 -9.13
CA GLN A 525 4.62 -39.16 -10.50
C GLN A 525 4.19 -37.79 -11.07
N ALA A 526 5.14 -37.05 -11.64
CA ALA A 526 4.88 -35.77 -12.30
C ALA A 526 4.79 -35.94 -13.84
N PHE A 527 3.68 -35.51 -14.42
CA PHE A 527 3.39 -35.54 -15.85
C PHE A 527 3.63 -34.16 -16.47
N ARG A 528 4.31 -34.09 -17.62
CA ARG A 528 4.62 -32.83 -18.31
C ARG A 528 3.36 -32.23 -18.92
N ILE A 529 3.07 -30.96 -18.65
CA ILE A 529 2.00 -30.23 -19.36
C ILE A 529 2.58 -29.70 -20.69
N PRO A 530 2.01 -30.08 -21.86
CA PRO A 530 2.54 -29.64 -23.15
C PRO A 530 2.51 -28.10 -23.32
N PRO A 531 3.53 -27.47 -23.94
CA PRO A 531 3.51 -26.03 -24.20
C PRO A 531 2.38 -25.59 -25.14
N ASN A 532 2.05 -26.45 -26.11
CA ASN A 532 1.02 -26.29 -27.15
C ASN A 532 -0.27 -27.07 -26.82
N GLY A 533 -0.60 -27.20 -25.53
CA GLY A 533 -1.65 -28.12 -25.11
C GLY A 533 -1.98 -28.09 -23.62
N TYR A 534 -2.56 -29.18 -23.14
CA TYR A 534 -3.00 -29.36 -21.77
C TYR A 534 -3.12 -30.85 -21.43
N LEU A 535 -3.23 -31.15 -20.14
CA LEU A 535 -3.64 -32.47 -19.65
C LEU A 535 -5.12 -32.43 -19.28
N VAL A 536 -5.82 -33.54 -19.52
CA VAL A 536 -7.16 -33.81 -18.96
C VAL A 536 -7.02 -35.01 -18.04
N THR A 537 -7.60 -34.96 -16.84
CA THR A 537 -7.51 -36.06 -15.87
C THR A 537 -8.89 -36.59 -15.54
N LEU A 538 -9.01 -37.93 -15.58
CA LEU A 538 -10.24 -38.66 -15.35
C LEU A 538 -10.19 -39.26 -13.94
N ARG A 539 -11.13 -38.86 -13.08
CA ARG A 539 -11.20 -39.25 -11.67
C ARG A 539 -12.43 -40.11 -11.44
N ALA A 540 -12.23 -41.40 -11.17
CA ALA A 540 -13.30 -42.40 -11.08
C ALA A 540 -14.28 -42.36 -12.30
N ASN A 541 -13.73 -42.12 -13.50
CA ASN A 541 -14.48 -41.93 -14.74
C ASN A 541 -13.74 -42.59 -15.92
N SER A 542 -13.45 -43.88 -15.80
CA SER A 542 -12.67 -44.65 -16.77
C SER A 542 -13.39 -44.85 -18.12
N THR A 543 -14.72 -44.84 -18.14
CA THR A 543 -15.52 -44.97 -19.38
C THR A 543 -15.31 -43.81 -20.35
N ALA A 544 -14.94 -42.62 -19.86
CA ALA A 544 -14.64 -41.45 -20.70
C ALA A 544 -13.37 -41.63 -21.57
N VAL A 545 -12.52 -42.64 -21.31
CA VAL A 545 -11.38 -43.00 -22.18
C VAL A 545 -11.87 -43.42 -23.57
N ASN A 546 -13.04 -44.07 -23.67
CA ASN A 546 -13.60 -44.53 -24.94
C ASN A 546 -13.99 -43.38 -25.88
N ASP A 547 -14.32 -42.21 -25.33
CA ASP A 547 -14.59 -40.98 -26.09
C ASP A 547 -13.32 -40.10 -26.25
N LEU A 548 -12.16 -40.55 -25.75
CA LEU A 548 -10.88 -39.83 -25.72
C LEU A 548 -9.70 -40.71 -26.14
N SER A 549 -9.88 -41.56 -27.15
CA SER A 549 -8.81 -42.37 -27.73
C SER A 549 -7.74 -41.51 -28.43
N ILE A 550 -6.51 -42.03 -28.53
CA ILE A 550 -5.41 -41.37 -29.24
C ILE A 550 -5.81 -41.09 -30.70
N GLY A 551 -5.55 -39.87 -31.18
CA GLY A 551 -6.03 -39.37 -32.47
C GLY A 551 -7.40 -38.68 -32.43
N THR A 552 -8.11 -38.69 -31.30
CA THR A 552 -9.36 -37.92 -31.16
C THR A 552 -9.05 -36.42 -31.15
N GLN A 553 -9.65 -35.66 -32.08
CA GLN A 553 -9.63 -34.20 -32.03
C GLN A 553 -10.59 -33.69 -30.96
N VAL A 554 -10.17 -32.69 -30.20
CA VAL A 554 -10.90 -32.13 -29.05
C VAL A 554 -10.79 -30.60 -28.99
N ARG A 555 -11.89 -29.93 -28.62
CA ARG A 555 -11.94 -28.49 -28.38
C ARG A 555 -12.63 -28.17 -27.06
N ILE A 556 -12.23 -27.08 -26.41
CA ILE A 556 -12.88 -26.58 -25.20
C ILE A 556 -13.94 -25.55 -25.59
N GLU A 557 -15.17 -25.77 -25.15
CA GLU A 557 -16.17 -24.71 -25.01
C GLU A 557 -16.22 -24.31 -23.54
N GLY A 558 -16.33 -23.01 -23.25
CA GLY A 558 -16.36 -22.53 -21.87
C GLY A 558 -17.01 -21.17 -21.69
N SER A 559 -17.78 -21.01 -20.62
CA SER A 559 -18.40 -19.75 -20.22
C SER A 559 -18.57 -19.66 -18.71
N THR A 560 -18.37 -18.46 -18.17
CA THR A 560 -18.74 -18.13 -16.78
C THR A 560 -20.25 -17.97 -16.63
N PHE A 561 -20.74 -18.25 -15.43
CA PHE A 561 -22.06 -17.84 -14.98
C PHE A 561 -21.93 -17.03 -13.67
N PRO A 562 -22.55 -15.83 -13.56
CA PRO A 562 -23.22 -15.05 -14.61
C PRO A 562 -22.35 -14.74 -15.83
N ALA A 563 -22.96 -14.62 -17.01
CA ALA A 563 -22.25 -14.56 -18.29
C ALA A 563 -21.45 -13.26 -18.53
N ASP A 564 -21.71 -12.19 -17.79
CA ASP A 564 -20.99 -10.93 -17.91
C ASP A 564 -19.60 -10.97 -17.24
N PHE A 565 -19.32 -11.94 -16.37
CA PHE A 565 -17.97 -12.23 -15.87
C PHE A 565 -16.98 -12.56 -17.00
N ASN A 566 -17.44 -13.07 -18.15
CA ASN A 566 -16.58 -13.44 -19.29
C ASN A 566 -15.75 -12.24 -19.82
N GLY A 567 -16.32 -11.03 -19.79
CA GLY A 567 -15.69 -9.81 -20.30
C GLY A 567 -14.58 -9.23 -19.41
N TYR A 568 -14.36 -9.77 -18.22
CA TYR A 568 -13.36 -9.26 -17.28
C TYR A 568 -12.03 -10.05 -17.39
N PRO A 569 -10.91 -9.40 -17.77
CA PRO A 569 -9.61 -10.07 -17.91
C PRO A 569 -9.00 -10.49 -16.56
N HIS A 570 -9.46 -9.90 -15.45
CA HIS A 570 -9.03 -10.23 -14.10
C HIS A 570 -10.20 -10.67 -13.25
N ILE A 571 -10.03 -11.79 -12.55
CA ILE A 571 -11.00 -12.36 -11.61
C ILE A 571 -10.23 -12.96 -10.43
N LEU A 572 -10.72 -12.75 -9.21
CA LEU A 572 -10.16 -13.31 -8.00
C LEU A 572 -11.28 -13.77 -7.06
N GLY A 573 -11.29 -15.07 -6.76
CA GLY A 573 -12.27 -15.73 -5.91
C GLY A 573 -11.91 -15.62 -4.44
N GLY A 574 -12.94 -15.62 -3.59
CA GLY A 574 -12.82 -15.72 -2.14
C GLY A 574 -14.05 -16.45 -1.60
N GLY A 575 -14.87 -15.71 -0.86
CA GLY A 575 -16.17 -16.14 -0.38
C GLY A 575 -16.24 -16.19 1.16
N PRO A 576 -17.45 -16.13 1.74
CA PRO A 576 -18.71 -15.87 1.06
C PRO A 576 -18.85 -14.41 0.57
N LEU A 577 -19.79 -14.19 -0.36
CA LEU A 577 -20.26 -12.85 -0.71
C LEU A 577 -20.93 -12.23 0.52
N LEU A 578 -20.53 -11.02 0.91
CA LEU A 578 -20.97 -10.36 2.14
C LEU A 578 -22.11 -9.36 1.88
N LEU A 579 -21.89 -8.46 0.92
CA LEU A 579 -22.83 -7.40 0.54
C LEU A 579 -23.07 -7.45 -0.96
N GLN A 580 -24.31 -7.21 -1.37
CA GLN A 580 -24.68 -6.87 -2.73
C GLN A 580 -25.79 -5.82 -2.69
N ASP A 581 -25.68 -4.77 -3.51
CA ASP A 581 -26.68 -3.70 -3.63
C ASP A 581 -27.07 -3.10 -2.26
N GLN A 582 -26.04 -2.84 -1.44
CA GLN A 582 -26.07 -2.37 -0.03
C GLN A 582 -26.67 -3.35 1.00
N LYS A 583 -27.22 -4.49 0.57
CA LYS A 583 -27.86 -5.49 1.43
C LYS A 583 -26.87 -6.57 1.84
N ILE A 584 -27.00 -7.10 3.06
CA ILE A 584 -26.25 -8.28 3.50
C ILE A 584 -26.84 -9.51 2.81
N VAL A 585 -26.07 -10.12 1.90
CA VAL A 585 -26.43 -11.34 1.14
C VAL A 585 -25.58 -12.55 1.56
N LEU A 586 -25.03 -12.47 2.77
CA LEU A 586 -24.22 -13.50 3.41
C LEU A 586 -25.00 -14.81 3.56
N ASP A 587 -24.66 -15.75 2.68
CA ASP A 587 -25.05 -17.15 2.78
C ASP A 587 -23.82 -18.01 2.50
N GLY A 588 -23.19 -18.48 3.58
CA GLY A 588 -22.06 -19.40 3.49
C GLY A 588 -22.46 -20.83 3.14
N LYS A 589 -23.74 -21.19 3.22
CA LYS A 589 -24.22 -22.55 2.95
C LYS A 589 -24.41 -22.79 1.46
N SER A 590 -25.02 -21.87 0.71
CA SER A 590 -25.07 -22.00 -0.76
C SER A 590 -23.67 -22.01 -1.38
N GLU A 591 -22.73 -21.24 -0.82
CA GLU A 591 -21.32 -21.19 -1.21
C GLU A 591 -20.43 -22.32 -0.64
N GLN A 592 -21.06 -23.35 -0.04
CA GLN A 592 -20.45 -24.59 0.44
C GLN A 592 -19.27 -24.36 1.40
N PHE A 593 -19.49 -23.52 2.43
CA PHE A 593 -18.63 -23.43 3.61
C PHE A 593 -19.20 -24.29 4.76
N SER A 594 -18.32 -24.81 5.62
CA SER A 594 -18.70 -25.59 6.79
C SER A 594 -19.23 -24.71 7.92
N ASP A 595 -20.06 -25.26 8.79
CA ASP A 595 -20.60 -24.55 9.97
C ASP A 595 -19.50 -23.97 10.84
N ALA A 596 -18.43 -24.75 11.07
CA ALA A 596 -17.25 -24.30 11.80
C ALA A 596 -16.59 -23.04 11.21
N PHE A 597 -16.57 -22.87 9.87
CA PHE A 597 -16.06 -21.65 9.23
C PHE A 597 -17.08 -20.49 9.30
N ILE A 598 -18.37 -20.81 9.12
CA ILE A 598 -19.47 -19.83 9.12
C ILE A 598 -19.60 -19.16 10.50
N GLN A 599 -19.47 -19.95 11.56
CA GLN A 599 -19.55 -19.52 12.96
C GLN A 599 -18.23 -18.90 13.49
N GLN A 600 -17.13 -18.96 12.72
CA GLN A 600 -15.81 -18.59 13.23
C GLN A 600 -15.65 -17.07 13.47
N SER A 601 -15.28 -16.71 14.71
CA SER A 601 -14.63 -15.42 15.02
C SER A 601 -13.13 -15.54 14.67
N ALA A 602 -12.62 -14.68 13.79
CA ALA A 602 -11.22 -14.65 13.39
C ALA A 602 -10.84 -13.26 12.85
N PRO A 603 -9.54 -12.93 12.67
CA PRO A 603 -9.13 -11.90 11.73
C PRO A 603 -9.69 -12.21 10.34
N ARG A 604 -10.03 -11.17 9.57
CA ARG A 604 -10.63 -11.30 8.23
C ARG A 604 -9.98 -10.33 7.25
N SER A 605 -9.90 -10.72 5.99
CA SER A 605 -9.65 -9.84 4.87
C SER A 605 -10.92 -9.71 4.04
N ALA A 606 -11.21 -8.51 3.52
CA ALA A 606 -12.35 -8.30 2.63
C ALA A 606 -12.04 -7.23 1.57
N ILE A 607 -12.78 -7.30 0.46
CA ILE A 607 -12.76 -6.30 -0.61
C ILE A 607 -14.19 -5.92 -0.97
N GLY A 608 -14.41 -4.65 -1.31
CA GLY A 608 -15.72 -4.17 -1.74
C GLY A 608 -15.64 -2.90 -2.59
N SER A 609 -16.75 -2.55 -3.24
CA SER A 609 -16.90 -1.33 -4.02
C SER A 609 -17.87 -0.38 -3.34
N THR A 610 -17.54 0.90 -3.29
CA THR A 610 -18.44 2.00 -2.90
C THR A 610 -19.30 2.47 -4.09
N ALA A 611 -20.26 3.37 -3.87
CA ALA A 611 -21.17 3.86 -4.91
C ALA A 611 -20.49 4.70 -6.02
N ASN A 612 -19.35 5.35 -5.76
CA ASN A 612 -18.60 6.09 -6.78
C ASN A 612 -17.60 5.19 -7.56
N GLY A 613 -17.46 3.91 -7.18
CA GLY A 613 -16.54 2.94 -7.77
C GLY A 613 -15.19 2.80 -7.06
N THR A 614 -14.90 3.57 -5.99
CA THR A 614 -13.70 3.37 -5.17
C THR A 614 -13.75 1.99 -4.49
N LEU A 615 -12.64 1.26 -4.53
CA LEU A 615 -12.45 -0.02 -3.84
C LEU A 615 -12.05 0.21 -2.38
N ILE A 616 -12.71 -0.51 -1.47
CA ILE A 616 -12.30 -0.66 -0.07
C ILE A 616 -11.61 -2.02 0.06
N ILE A 617 -10.36 -2.01 0.49
CA ILE A 617 -9.52 -3.21 0.65
C ILE A 617 -9.07 -3.25 2.11
N ALA A 618 -9.68 -4.13 2.92
CA ALA A 618 -9.67 -4.03 4.38
C ALA A 618 -9.19 -5.31 5.08
N ALA A 619 -8.41 -5.13 6.13
CA ALA A 619 -8.02 -6.15 7.10
C ALA A 619 -8.61 -5.82 8.49
N PHE A 620 -9.25 -6.81 9.09
CA PHE A 620 -9.93 -6.73 10.38
C PHE A 620 -9.26 -7.65 11.39
N HIS A 621 -9.01 -7.15 12.60
CA HIS A 621 -8.31 -7.91 13.65
C HIS A 621 -9.13 -8.04 14.93
N HIS A 622 -8.61 -8.81 15.88
CA HIS A 622 -9.24 -9.03 17.19
C HIS A 622 -9.54 -7.70 17.89
N SER A 623 -10.79 -7.54 18.31
CA SER A 623 -11.23 -6.49 19.22
C SER A 623 -10.62 -6.64 20.62
N HIS A 624 -10.79 -5.63 21.46
CA HIS A 624 -10.34 -5.65 22.85
C HIS A 624 -10.91 -6.81 23.70
N THR A 625 -12.07 -7.36 23.35
CA THR A 625 -12.65 -8.56 24.00
C THR A 625 -11.98 -9.87 23.57
N ARG A 626 -10.93 -9.79 22.75
CA ARG A 626 -10.09 -10.90 22.24
C ARG A 626 -10.74 -11.74 21.13
N HIS A 627 -11.90 -11.33 20.62
CA HIS A 627 -12.57 -11.92 19.46
C HIS A 627 -12.38 -11.08 18.20
N GLY A 628 -12.15 -11.74 17.05
CA GLY A 628 -12.16 -11.12 15.72
C GLY A 628 -13.57 -11.21 15.12
N PRO A 629 -13.89 -10.44 14.08
CA PRO A 629 -15.26 -10.41 13.56
C PRO A 629 -15.67 -11.75 12.95
N THR A 630 -16.92 -12.14 13.20
CA THR A 630 -17.64 -13.13 12.40
C THR A 630 -17.87 -12.60 10.98
N LEU A 631 -18.30 -13.46 10.06
CA LEU A 631 -18.66 -13.06 8.69
C LEU A 631 -19.76 -11.99 8.66
N ARG A 632 -20.75 -12.08 9.57
CA ARG A 632 -21.86 -11.12 9.64
C ARG A 632 -21.41 -9.76 10.16
N GLU A 633 -20.54 -9.74 11.16
CA GLU A 633 -19.92 -8.50 11.64
C GLU A 633 -19.01 -7.89 10.57
N THR A 634 -18.28 -8.72 9.81
CA THR A 634 -17.45 -8.25 8.68
C THR A 634 -18.29 -7.60 7.59
N ALA A 635 -19.46 -8.15 7.26
CA ALA A 635 -20.42 -7.51 6.35
C ALA A 635 -20.90 -6.15 6.89
N GLN A 636 -21.24 -6.06 8.18
CA GLN A 636 -21.66 -4.82 8.83
C GLN A 636 -20.53 -3.77 8.93
N LEU A 637 -19.28 -4.20 9.11
CA LEU A 637 -18.10 -3.34 9.11
C LEU A 637 -17.80 -2.82 7.69
N MET A 638 -17.88 -3.65 6.65
CA MET A 638 -17.76 -3.21 5.25
C MET A 638 -18.88 -2.21 4.88
N GLN A 639 -20.11 -2.44 5.35
CA GLN A 639 -21.22 -1.50 5.14
C GLN A 639 -20.97 -0.16 5.86
N LYS A 640 -20.44 -0.19 7.10
CA LYS A 640 -19.99 1.00 7.84
C LYS A 640 -18.81 1.74 7.19
N LEU A 641 -18.01 1.06 6.38
CA LEU A 641 -16.95 1.67 5.54
C LEU A 641 -17.51 2.29 4.25
N GLY A 642 -18.78 2.08 3.91
CA GLY A 642 -19.42 2.61 2.70
C GLY A 642 -19.43 1.65 1.50
N ALA A 643 -19.05 0.38 1.68
CA ALA A 643 -19.13 -0.61 0.61
C ALA A 643 -20.59 -0.95 0.29
N ILE A 644 -20.97 -0.86 -0.98
CA ILE A 644 -22.29 -1.27 -1.49
C ILE A 644 -22.29 -2.74 -1.93
N ASN A 645 -21.16 -3.23 -2.43
CA ASN A 645 -20.90 -4.64 -2.71
C ASN A 645 -19.62 -5.05 -1.97
N ALA A 646 -19.56 -6.26 -1.39
CA ALA A 646 -18.41 -6.72 -0.64
C ALA A 646 -18.28 -8.25 -0.61
N LEU A 647 -17.04 -8.73 -0.54
CA LEU A 647 -16.64 -10.13 -0.60
C LEU A 647 -15.62 -10.42 0.53
N ASN A 648 -15.84 -11.51 1.26
CA ASN A 648 -14.84 -12.04 2.20
C ASN A 648 -13.70 -12.71 1.42
N LEU A 649 -12.46 -12.51 1.87
CA LEU A 649 -11.25 -13.17 1.38
C LEU A 649 -10.73 -14.15 2.45
N ASP A 650 -9.66 -14.89 2.18
CA ASP A 650 -9.07 -15.80 3.17
C ASP A 650 -8.65 -15.04 4.44
N GLY A 651 -8.72 -15.70 5.60
CA GLY A 651 -8.73 -15.04 6.92
C GLY A 651 -7.70 -15.59 7.91
N GLY A 652 -7.93 -15.35 9.20
CA GLY A 652 -7.12 -15.91 10.27
C GLY A 652 -5.65 -15.48 10.24
N SER A 653 -4.77 -16.46 10.07
CA SER A 653 -3.33 -16.23 9.90
C SER A 653 -2.96 -15.73 8.49
N SER A 654 -3.78 -15.97 7.46
CA SER A 654 -3.57 -15.48 6.10
C SER A 654 -3.82 -13.98 5.96
N THR A 655 -4.72 -13.41 6.78
CA THR A 655 -5.06 -11.97 6.81
C THR A 655 -3.80 -11.11 6.84
N GLY A 656 -3.61 -10.26 5.84
CA GLY A 656 -2.49 -9.31 5.80
C GLY A 656 -2.71 -8.23 4.75
N LEU A 657 -2.41 -6.98 5.11
CA LEU A 657 -2.52 -5.81 4.24
C LEU A 657 -1.17 -5.12 4.13
N TYR A 658 -0.63 -5.08 2.91
CA TYR A 658 0.70 -4.58 2.57
C TYR A 658 0.63 -3.20 1.88
N LEU A 659 1.57 -2.31 2.22
CA LEU A 659 1.80 -1.02 1.57
C LEU A 659 3.27 -0.61 1.72
N GLY A 660 3.88 -0.05 0.67
CA GLY A 660 5.18 0.63 0.76
C GLY A 660 6.35 -0.22 1.28
N GLY A 661 6.28 -1.54 1.09
CA GLY A 661 7.30 -2.51 1.53
C GLY A 661 6.96 -3.29 2.79
N GLN A 662 5.94 -2.92 3.56
CA GLN A 662 5.63 -3.47 4.89
C GLN A 662 4.18 -3.96 5.00
N LEU A 663 3.88 -4.75 6.05
CA LEU A 663 2.50 -4.94 6.50
C LEU A 663 2.06 -3.77 7.38
N LEU A 664 0.80 -3.35 7.21
CA LEU A 664 0.16 -2.27 7.96
C LEU A 664 -0.65 -2.78 9.16
N ASP A 665 -1.21 -3.98 9.06
CA ASP A 665 -2.24 -4.51 9.95
C ASP A 665 -1.68 -5.39 11.08
N ARG A 666 -0.53 -6.04 10.87
CA ARG A 666 0.06 -7.00 11.81
C ARG A 666 1.59 -7.12 11.67
N SER A 667 2.22 -7.61 12.73
CA SER A 667 3.64 -8.01 12.69
C SER A 667 3.86 -9.19 11.72
N PRO A 668 4.84 -9.12 10.79
CA PRO A 668 5.08 -10.17 9.79
C PRO A 668 5.30 -11.58 10.36
N TYR A 669 5.85 -11.71 11.58
CA TYR A 669 6.02 -12.99 12.27
C TYR A 669 4.70 -13.71 12.58
N THR A 670 3.56 -13.00 12.48
CA THR A 670 2.22 -13.55 12.74
C THR A 670 1.42 -13.86 11.48
N ALA A 671 1.94 -13.52 10.29
CA ALA A 671 1.28 -13.74 9.02
C ALA A 671 1.73 -15.07 8.39
N ALA A 672 0.78 -15.92 8.02
CA ALA A 672 1.08 -17.18 7.35
C ALA A 672 1.52 -16.95 5.88
N PRO A 673 2.28 -17.90 5.29
CA PRO A 673 2.40 -18.00 3.85
C PRO A 673 1.03 -18.20 3.19
N VAL A 674 0.80 -17.51 2.06
CA VAL A 674 -0.42 -17.60 1.26
C VAL A 674 -0.06 -17.99 -0.18
N ASN A 675 -0.99 -18.64 -0.88
CA ASN A 675 -0.81 -19.02 -2.28
C ASN A 675 -0.92 -17.82 -3.24
N ASN A 676 -1.87 -16.92 -2.99
CA ASN A 676 -2.19 -15.81 -3.88
C ASN A 676 -2.73 -14.57 -3.13
N GLY A 677 -2.74 -13.44 -3.83
CA GLY A 677 -3.24 -12.15 -3.35
C GLY A 677 -3.67 -11.23 -4.49
N LEU A 678 -4.18 -10.07 -4.13
CA LEU A 678 -4.39 -8.94 -5.05
C LEU A 678 -3.23 -7.96 -4.88
N GLY A 679 -2.50 -7.68 -5.97
CA GLY A 679 -1.47 -6.65 -6.03
C GLY A 679 -1.98 -5.38 -6.71
N ILE A 680 -1.48 -4.23 -6.26
CA ILE A 680 -1.78 -2.89 -6.77
C ILE A 680 -0.45 -2.22 -7.12
N PHE A 681 -0.36 -1.69 -8.33
CA PHE A 681 0.89 -1.27 -8.95
C PHE A 681 0.75 0.16 -9.48
N PHE A 682 1.77 1.00 -9.25
CA PHE A 682 1.97 2.17 -10.09
C PHE A 682 2.50 1.76 -11.46
N THR A 683 1.96 2.35 -12.52
CA THR A 683 2.34 2.03 -13.91
C THR A 683 3.78 2.48 -14.25
N PRO A 684 4.53 1.71 -15.05
CA PRO A 684 4.17 0.45 -15.70
C PRO A 684 4.15 -0.75 -14.73
N VAL A 685 3.37 -1.78 -15.07
CA VAL A 685 3.33 -3.04 -14.31
C VAL A 685 4.50 -3.94 -14.76
N PRO A 686 5.24 -4.58 -13.83
CA PRO A 686 6.25 -5.61 -14.15
C PRO A 686 5.67 -6.95 -14.62
#